data_AF-A0A1L9ULK1-F1
#
_entry.id   AF-A0A1L9ULK1-F1
#
_cell.length_a   1.000
_cell.length_b   1.000
_cell.length_c   1.000
_cell.angle_alpha   90.00
_cell.angle_beta   90.00
_cell.angle_gamma   90.00
#
_symmetry.space_group_name_H-M   'P 1'
#
loop_
_entity.id
_entity.type
_entity.pdbx_description
1 polymer ?
#
loop_
_entity_poly.entity_id
_entity_poly.type
_entity_poly.pdbx_seq_one_letter_code
_entity_poly.pdbx_strand_id
1 'polypeptide(L)'
;MRAYSGDIAVILIGPHKGFCDTGASRLFTLKLALEDYSDEEVHRLLVRILKKANLHVDGGWDGPYLKIVTRRICRTRPENEFSNMLALRAALEQVMSRQASRLCQSLGDKAAKRGKPPNYKFLTRCDLLGPEPENRRENSKAWKQLQSMIGLQEVKEMVDELVHRANTNYHREIQDLPPVDMPLNKVFLGPPGTGKTTVAKLYGQVIAELGLLSSNEVVLKNPSDFIGQYIGDSEANTKEILRATEGKVLIVDDAHMLYQGTRHGANCSDTFRLAVVDTLVTNISNKPGADRCIILIGYPDLMKEFFNNSNPGLRRRFPLEEAFHFQDYSVDQLGMILDLKMSRDEIEATDHAREVALEVLARARDRPNFGNGGDVENLLGQAKASFNKRLRGVTDRKGKMIEAADFDPEYDRAFRGSKACESLLSSMIGIDSIISPFRNYQKVAAGMRSQGIDPRPYIPFAYVFKGPPGTGKTTTARILGNIFYEMGFLSTSEVIDCSATDLIGEYVGHTGPKVIKLLERALGKVLFIDEAYRLAGRSTGSSSSFTNEAIGELVDCMTKPRYARKLVIVLAGYSDDMDRLLHTNTGLRSRFPTDIVFPSMSPAHCVDYLEVQLGKLQIRVDRRSSSSEGEYATVLELFADLQRTRSWANARDVETLARNVIFEVYKGQRGPDDTGLSVSMDMIISCLKELLQQRA
;
A
#
# COMPACT_ATOMS: atom_id res chain seq x y z
N MET A 1 50.15 46.05 20.38
CA MET A 1 49.60 46.96 19.35
C MET A 1 50.63 48.02 19.04
N ARG A 2 51.24 48.01 17.85
CA ARG A 2 52.05 49.14 17.35
C ARG A 2 51.08 50.20 16.82
N ALA A 3 51.24 51.45 17.28
CA ALA A 3 50.40 52.56 16.87
C ALA A 3 50.71 52.96 15.42
N TYR A 4 49.74 52.78 14.52
CA TYR A 4 49.76 53.35 13.18
C TYR A 4 49.21 54.78 13.25
N SER A 5 49.98 55.76 12.77
CA SER A 5 49.65 57.20 12.75
C SER A 5 49.07 57.63 11.40
N GLY A 6 48.00 56.99 10.95
CA GLY A 6 47.23 57.40 9.78
C GLY A 6 45.75 57.15 10.02
N ASP A 7 44.88 57.98 9.45
CA ASP A 7 43.43 57.85 9.58
C ASP A 7 42.98 56.46 9.08
N ILE A 8 42.57 55.59 9.99
CA ILE A 8 42.13 54.24 9.68
C ILE A 8 40.65 54.29 9.27
N ALA A 9 40.38 54.09 7.98
CA ALA A 9 39.02 53.85 7.49
C ALA A 9 38.66 52.36 7.67
N VAL A 10 37.61 52.07 8.44
CA VAL A 10 37.08 50.71 8.62
C VAL A 10 35.88 50.52 7.71
N ILE A 11 35.97 49.57 6.77
CA ILE A 11 34.88 49.21 5.86
C ILE A 11 34.33 47.85 6.31
N LEU A 12 33.04 47.81 6.65
CA LEU A 12 32.32 46.58 6.93
C LEU A 12 31.39 46.25 5.76
N ILE A 13 31.40 44.99 5.32
CA ILE A 13 30.62 44.50 4.18
C ILE A 13 29.76 43.33 4.65
N GLY A 14 28.49 43.30 4.27
CA GLY A 14 27.58 42.20 4.56
C GLY A 14 26.11 42.54 4.29
N PRO A 15 25.18 41.61 4.57
CA PRO A 15 23.78 41.72 4.19
C PRO A 15 23.08 42.86 4.94
N HIS A 16 22.22 43.60 4.23
CA HIS A 16 21.55 44.80 4.75
C HIS A 16 20.84 44.56 6.11
N LYS A 17 20.13 43.43 6.26
CA LYS A 17 19.46 43.06 7.53
C LYS A 17 20.43 42.86 8.70
N GLY A 18 21.62 42.26 8.44
CA GLY A 18 22.64 42.05 9.47
C GLY A 18 23.23 43.35 10.04
N PHE A 19 23.19 44.43 9.24
CA PHE A 19 23.61 45.77 9.67
C PHE A 19 22.49 46.59 10.30
N CYS A 20 21.23 46.36 9.93
CA CYS A 20 20.09 47.07 10.51
C CYS A 20 19.78 46.64 11.95
N ASP A 21 19.93 45.35 12.27
CA ASP A 21 19.50 44.78 13.56
C ASP A 21 20.60 44.77 14.65
N THR A 22 21.80 45.27 14.35
CA THR A 22 22.92 45.31 15.30
C THR A 22 23.24 46.74 15.76
N GLY A 23 23.73 46.89 17.00
CA GLY A 23 24.18 48.17 17.57
C GLY A 23 25.34 48.83 16.79
N ALA A 24 25.97 48.09 15.87
CA ALA A 24 26.95 48.58 14.92
C ALA A 24 26.37 49.63 13.94
N SER A 25 25.06 49.61 13.69
CA SER A 25 24.35 50.57 12.83
C SER A 25 24.52 52.05 13.21
N ARG A 26 24.87 52.33 14.48
CA ARG A 26 25.08 53.67 15.05
C ARG A 26 26.54 54.14 14.96
N LEU A 27 27.49 53.23 14.75
CA LEU A 27 28.93 53.51 14.76
C LEU A 27 29.48 53.89 13.37
N PHE A 28 28.71 53.66 12.30
CA PHE A 28 29.11 53.96 10.92
C PHE A 28 28.22 55.06 10.33
N THR A 29 28.83 56.21 10.02
CA THR A 29 28.17 57.42 9.52
C THR A 29 27.80 57.32 8.04
N LEU A 30 28.56 56.55 7.25
CA LEU A 30 28.36 56.37 5.81
C LEU A 30 27.81 54.97 5.54
N LYS A 31 26.58 54.92 5.01
CA LYS A 31 25.89 53.69 4.63
C LYS A 31 25.68 53.71 3.12
N LEU A 32 26.26 52.75 2.43
CA LEU A 32 26.06 52.53 1.01
C LEU A 32 25.29 51.22 0.86
N ALA A 33 23.99 51.33 0.60
CA ALA A 33 23.19 50.19 0.18
C ALA A 33 23.40 50.04 -1.33
N LEU A 34 24.03 48.94 -1.73
CA LEU A 34 24.11 48.59 -3.14
C LEU A 34 22.79 47.87 -3.49
N GLU A 35 22.03 48.44 -4.41
CA GLU A 35 20.83 47.81 -4.97
C GLU A 35 21.22 46.80 -6.06
N ASP A 36 20.34 45.84 -6.31
CA ASP A 36 20.50 44.90 -7.43
C ASP A 36 20.44 45.63 -8.77
N TYR A 37 21.29 45.21 -9.71
CA TYR A 37 21.31 45.77 -11.06
C TYR A 37 19.97 45.59 -11.78
N SER A 38 19.52 46.65 -12.46
CA SER A 38 18.39 46.60 -13.38
C SER A 38 18.67 45.69 -14.58
N ASP A 39 17.62 45.23 -15.26
CA ASP A 39 17.75 44.33 -16.42
C ASP A 39 18.65 44.94 -17.52
N GLU A 40 18.60 46.25 -17.72
CA GLU A 40 19.47 46.96 -18.66
C GLU A 40 20.94 46.99 -18.21
N GLU A 41 21.19 47.11 -16.91
CA GLU A 41 22.54 47.11 -16.35
C GLU A 41 23.16 45.72 -16.38
N VAL A 42 22.39 44.67 -16.06
CA VAL A 42 22.83 43.27 -16.22
C VAL A 42 23.15 42.98 -17.69
N HIS A 43 22.34 43.46 -18.63
CA HIS A 43 22.62 43.34 -20.06
C HIS A 43 23.93 44.03 -20.45
N ARG A 44 24.11 45.30 -20.02
CA ARG A 44 25.34 46.06 -20.28
C ARG A 44 26.59 45.38 -19.69
N LEU A 45 26.48 44.83 -18.48
CA LEU A 45 27.55 44.08 -17.83
C LEU A 45 27.89 42.79 -18.59
N LEU A 46 26.88 42.02 -19.00
CA LEU A 46 27.05 40.80 -19.78
C LEU A 46 27.78 41.09 -21.11
N VAL A 47 27.35 42.13 -21.84
CA VAL A 47 28.02 42.59 -23.07
C VAL A 47 29.47 43.00 -22.81
N ARG A 48 29.74 43.73 -21.72
CA ARG A 48 31.09 44.19 -21.37
C ARG A 48 32.03 43.02 -21.06
N ILE A 49 31.55 42.00 -20.33
CA ILE A 49 32.31 40.80 -20.01
C ILE A 49 32.65 40.02 -21.28
N LEU A 50 31.67 39.79 -22.15
CA LEU A 50 31.86 39.06 -23.41
C LEU A 50 32.81 39.79 -24.38
N LYS A 51 32.70 41.13 -24.49
CA LYS A 51 33.64 41.95 -25.28
C LYS A 51 35.07 41.87 -24.73
N LYS A 52 35.24 41.94 -23.40
CA LYS A 52 36.55 41.81 -22.76
C LYS A 52 37.17 40.43 -23.01
N ALA A 53 36.34 39.39 -23.11
CA ALA A 53 36.76 38.03 -23.47
C ALA A 53 37.01 37.83 -24.98
N ASN A 54 36.82 38.88 -25.82
CA ASN A 54 36.98 38.83 -27.27
C ASN A 54 36.07 37.78 -27.96
N LEU A 55 34.86 37.60 -27.43
CA LEU A 55 33.83 36.71 -27.96
C LEU A 55 32.85 37.48 -28.84
N HIS A 56 32.29 36.81 -29.84
CA HIS A 56 31.23 37.29 -30.72
C HIS A 56 29.97 36.46 -30.46
N VAL A 57 28.81 37.09 -30.60
CA VAL A 57 27.52 36.50 -30.22
C VAL A 57 26.62 36.42 -31.44
N ASP A 58 26.00 35.27 -31.63
CA ASP A 58 24.95 35.06 -32.63
C ASP A 58 23.77 36.02 -32.38
N GLY A 59 23.26 36.64 -33.44
CA GLY A 59 22.23 37.69 -33.36
C GLY A 59 22.72 39.07 -32.86
N GLY A 60 24.01 39.25 -32.55
CA GLY A 60 24.59 40.54 -32.15
C GLY A 60 24.42 40.89 -30.66
N TRP A 61 24.98 42.04 -30.26
CA TRP A 61 25.04 42.46 -28.84
C TRP A 61 23.66 42.77 -28.25
N ASP A 62 22.79 43.44 -29.01
CA ASP A 62 21.39 43.73 -28.63
C ASP A 62 20.39 42.73 -29.22
N GLY A 63 20.90 41.58 -29.67
CA GLY A 63 20.12 40.51 -30.29
C GLY A 63 19.15 39.83 -29.33
N PRO A 64 18.14 39.09 -29.87
CA PRO A 64 17.11 38.45 -29.07
C PRO A 64 17.70 37.44 -28.08
N TYR A 65 18.75 36.70 -28.46
CA TYR A 65 19.32 35.64 -27.62
C TYR A 65 19.99 36.16 -26.35
N LEU A 66 20.77 37.24 -26.47
CA LEU A 66 21.45 37.82 -25.31
C LEU A 66 20.45 38.49 -24.35
N LYS A 67 19.40 39.10 -24.89
CA LYS A 67 18.28 39.64 -24.09
C LYS A 67 17.53 38.54 -23.34
N ILE A 68 17.30 37.38 -23.96
CA ILE A 68 16.68 36.23 -23.27
C ILE A 68 17.56 35.76 -22.11
N VAL A 69 18.88 35.65 -22.30
CA VAL A 69 19.81 35.28 -21.21
C VAL A 69 19.74 36.30 -20.06
N THR A 70 19.77 37.60 -20.37
CA THR A 70 19.59 38.66 -19.36
C THR A 70 18.29 38.49 -18.59
N ARG A 71 17.16 38.29 -19.28
CA ARG A 71 15.86 38.10 -18.62
C ARG A 71 15.81 36.84 -17.76
N ARG A 72 16.45 35.75 -18.17
CA ARG A 72 16.56 34.53 -17.35
C ARG A 72 17.31 34.83 -16.04
N ILE A 73 18.44 35.53 -16.10
CA ILE A 73 19.21 35.96 -14.91
C ILE A 73 18.35 36.85 -14.01
N CYS A 74 17.63 37.81 -14.59
CA CYS A 74 16.80 38.75 -13.85
C CYS A 74 15.51 38.14 -13.28
N ARG A 75 15.06 36.97 -13.76
CA ARG A 75 13.89 36.25 -13.21
C ARG A 75 14.22 35.44 -11.97
N THR A 76 15.47 35.00 -11.81
CA THR A 76 15.91 34.17 -10.67
C THR A 76 16.00 34.95 -9.34
N ARG A 77 15.50 36.20 -9.27
CA ARG A 77 15.56 37.08 -8.09
C ARG A 77 14.99 36.40 -6.84
N PRO A 78 15.82 36.07 -5.84
CA PRO A 78 15.34 35.94 -4.47
C PRO A 78 14.98 37.34 -3.97
N GLU A 79 13.93 37.47 -3.16
CA GLU A 79 13.43 38.79 -2.71
C GLU A 79 14.40 39.53 -1.77
N ASN A 80 15.55 38.96 -1.41
CA ASN A 80 16.56 39.59 -0.58
C ASN A 80 17.94 39.07 -0.99
N GLU A 81 18.88 39.98 -1.24
CA GLU A 81 20.34 39.80 -1.48
C GLU A 81 20.81 39.87 -2.94
N PHE A 82 22.06 40.34 -3.08
CA PHE A 82 22.85 40.68 -4.27
C PHE A 82 23.06 39.49 -5.24
N SER A 83 21.98 38.84 -5.64
CA SER A 83 21.96 37.54 -6.32
C SER A 83 22.17 37.68 -7.83
N ASN A 84 21.84 38.83 -8.42
CA ASN A 84 21.94 39.04 -9.87
C ASN A 84 23.36 38.82 -10.41
N MET A 85 24.39 39.19 -9.65
CA MET A 85 25.80 38.99 -10.04
C MET A 85 26.25 37.53 -9.92
N LEU A 86 25.73 36.79 -8.93
CA LEU A 86 25.98 35.36 -8.77
C LEU A 86 25.28 34.59 -9.90
N ALA A 87 24.01 34.91 -10.16
CA ALA A 87 23.24 34.36 -11.27
C ALA A 87 23.87 34.68 -12.64
N LEU A 88 24.40 35.89 -12.83
CA LEU A 88 25.15 36.28 -14.03
C LEU A 88 26.41 35.41 -14.22
N ARG A 89 27.19 35.20 -13.15
CA ARG A 89 28.39 34.33 -13.20
C ARG A 89 28.01 32.89 -13.53
N ALA A 90 27.00 32.34 -12.86
CA ALA A 90 26.51 30.99 -13.10
C ALA A 90 26.00 30.82 -14.55
N ALA A 91 25.22 31.78 -15.05
CA ALA A 91 24.74 31.77 -16.44
C ALA A 91 25.91 31.83 -17.44
N LEU A 92 26.92 32.67 -17.21
CA LEU A 92 28.12 32.72 -18.04
C LEU A 92 28.89 31.40 -18.02
N GLU A 93 29.08 30.80 -16.85
CA GLU A 93 29.75 29.50 -16.71
C GLU A 93 29.01 28.40 -17.47
N GLN A 94 27.68 28.38 -17.41
CA GLN A 94 26.87 27.47 -18.22
C GLN A 94 27.03 27.69 -19.72
N VAL A 95 27.04 28.95 -20.18
CA VAL A 95 27.25 29.29 -21.59
C VAL A 95 28.63 28.82 -22.07
N MET A 96 29.68 29.07 -21.27
CA MET A 96 31.04 28.62 -21.60
C MET A 96 31.16 27.10 -21.59
N SER A 97 30.52 26.41 -20.65
CA SER A 97 30.51 24.94 -20.58
C SER A 97 29.82 24.31 -21.80
N ARG A 98 28.71 24.90 -22.27
CA ARG A 98 28.04 24.47 -23.51
C ARG A 98 28.92 24.70 -24.74
N GLN A 99 29.57 25.86 -24.82
CA GLN A 99 30.51 26.17 -25.90
C GLN A 99 31.67 25.16 -25.92
N ALA A 100 32.27 24.87 -24.77
CA ALA A 100 33.34 23.89 -24.64
C ALA A 100 32.88 22.50 -25.09
N SER A 101 31.69 22.07 -24.67
CA SER A 101 31.11 20.77 -25.07
C SER A 101 30.91 20.67 -26.59
N ARG A 102 30.36 21.73 -27.22
CA ARG A 102 30.22 21.82 -28.67
C ARG A 102 31.56 21.77 -29.39
N LEU A 103 32.57 22.50 -28.88
CA LEU A 103 33.91 22.54 -29.47
C LEU A 103 34.58 21.16 -29.37
N CYS A 104 34.49 20.48 -28.23
CA CYS A 104 35.00 19.12 -28.04
C CYS A 104 34.34 18.12 -29.01
N GLN A 105 33.02 18.16 -29.17
CA GLN A 105 32.31 17.32 -30.15
C GLN A 105 32.74 17.62 -31.58
N SER A 106 32.92 18.91 -31.93
CA SER A 106 33.39 19.30 -33.26
C SER A 106 34.83 18.85 -33.56
N LEU A 107 35.66 18.65 -32.53
CA LEU A 107 37.01 18.10 -32.67
C LEU A 107 37.00 16.57 -32.84
N GLY A 108 36.04 15.87 -32.22
CA GLY A 108 35.89 14.40 -32.28
C GLY A 108 35.14 13.88 -33.52
N ASP A 109 34.11 14.59 -33.98
CA ASP A 109 33.27 14.17 -35.11
C ASP A 109 33.54 14.97 -36.38
N LYS A 110 34.16 14.32 -37.39
CA LYS A 110 34.14 14.68 -38.82
C LYS A 110 34.61 16.09 -39.23
N ALA A 111 35.02 17.01 -38.35
CA ALA A 111 35.63 18.29 -38.76
C ALA A 111 37.02 18.09 -39.39
N ALA A 112 37.72 17.02 -39.02
CA ALA A 112 38.92 16.55 -39.75
C ALA A 112 38.63 16.24 -41.23
N LYS A 113 37.37 15.96 -41.62
CA LYS A 113 36.97 15.69 -43.02
C LYS A 113 36.52 16.94 -43.79
N ARG A 114 36.31 18.10 -43.15
CA ARG A 114 35.77 19.31 -43.80
C ARG A 114 36.68 20.55 -43.76
N GLY A 115 37.87 20.46 -43.17
CA GLY A 115 38.95 21.44 -43.34
C GLY A 115 38.71 22.85 -42.77
N LYS A 116 37.64 23.09 -42.02
CA LYS A 116 37.41 24.37 -41.32
C LYS A 116 37.62 24.20 -39.81
N PRO A 117 38.56 24.94 -39.19
CA PRO A 117 38.75 24.89 -37.74
C PRO A 117 37.50 25.45 -37.02
N PRO A 118 37.14 24.91 -35.86
CA PRO A 118 36.00 25.41 -35.09
C PRO A 118 36.26 26.84 -34.60
N ASN A 119 35.26 27.71 -34.66
CA ASN A 119 35.40 29.10 -34.23
C ASN A 119 35.28 29.22 -32.70
N TYR A 120 36.42 29.28 -32.02
CA TYR A 120 36.54 29.43 -30.56
C TYR A 120 36.00 30.77 -30.03
N LYS A 121 35.88 31.78 -30.89
CA LYS A 121 35.48 33.14 -30.51
C LYS A 121 34.01 33.44 -30.79
N PHE A 122 33.21 32.45 -31.18
CA PHE A 122 31.80 32.66 -31.53
C PHE A 122 30.87 31.81 -30.67
N LEU A 123 29.93 32.48 -30.00
CA LEU A 123 28.85 31.91 -29.21
C LEU A 123 27.60 31.80 -30.09
N THR A 124 27.13 30.57 -30.29
CA THR A 124 25.93 30.25 -31.07
C THR A 124 24.66 30.40 -30.23
N ARG A 125 23.48 30.42 -30.87
CA ARG A 125 22.17 30.32 -30.18
C ARG A 125 22.13 29.20 -29.13
N CYS A 126 22.65 28.02 -29.47
CA CYS A 126 22.65 26.86 -28.57
C CYS A 126 23.60 27.03 -27.37
N ASP A 127 24.72 27.75 -27.53
CA ASP A 127 25.63 28.06 -26.43
C ASP A 127 24.93 29.00 -25.43
N LEU A 128 24.21 30.01 -25.92
CA LEU A 128 23.50 31.02 -25.12
C LEU A 128 22.25 30.46 -24.43
N LEU A 129 21.32 29.88 -25.19
CA LEU A 129 20.00 29.48 -24.70
C LEU A 129 19.97 28.03 -24.20
N GLY A 130 20.94 27.21 -24.60
CA GLY A 130 20.90 25.76 -24.48
C GLY A 130 20.21 25.09 -25.66
N PRO A 131 20.42 23.77 -25.84
CA PRO A 131 19.66 22.99 -26.81
C PRO A 131 18.19 22.94 -26.41
N GLU A 132 17.35 22.80 -27.42
CA GLU A 132 15.90 22.68 -27.28
C GLU A 132 15.54 21.49 -26.36
N PRO A 133 14.55 21.64 -25.47
CA PRO A 133 14.21 20.61 -24.48
C PRO A 133 13.91 19.23 -25.08
N GLU A 134 13.24 19.17 -26.24
CA GLU A 134 12.94 17.90 -26.92
C GLU A 134 14.20 17.14 -27.34
N ASN A 135 15.22 17.84 -27.86
CA ASN A 135 16.50 17.23 -28.23
C ASN A 135 17.26 16.68 -27.00
N ARG A 136 17.03 17.25 -25.81
CA ARG A 136 17.62 16.73 -24.58
C ARG A 136 16.94 15.46 -24.10
N ARG A 137 15.62 15.36 -24.29
CA ARG A 137 14.84 14.16 -23.94
C ARG A 137 15.32 12.92 -24.69
N GLU A 138 15.59 13.02 -26.00
CA GLU A 138 16.06 11.88 -26.81
C GLU A 138 17.40 11.30 -26.34
N ASN A 139 18.26 12.16 -25.80
CA ASN A 139 19.59 11.82 -25.33
C ASN A 139 19.63 11.45 -23.84
N SER A 140 18.53 11.68 -23.11
CA SER A 140 18.43 11.42 -21.68
C SER A 140 18.49 9.92 -21.38
N LYS A 141 19.47 9.52 -20.55
CA LYS A 141 19.56 8.15 -20.04
C LYS A 141 18.45 7.88 -19.03
N ALA A 142 18.17 8.85 -18.16
CA ALA A 142 17.11 8.77 -17.16
C ALA A 142 15.73 8.59 -17.81
N TRP A 143 15.47 9.29 -18.92
CA TRP A 143 14.24 9.12 -19.70
C TRP A 143 14.09 7.71 -20.30
N LYS A 144 15.15 7.20 -20.94
CA LYS A 144 15.15 5.84 -21.49
C LYS A 144 14.92 4.78 -20.41
N GLN A 145 15.53 4.99 -19.25
CA GLN A 145 15.33 4.11 -18.10
C GLN A 145 13.89 4.18 -17.57
N LEU A 146 13.31 5.38 -17.43
CA LEU A 146 11.92 5.55 -17.03
C LEU A 146 10.95 4.87 -18.01
N GLN A 147 11.20 4.98 -19.31
CA GLN A 147 10.41 4.30 -20.35
C GLN A 147 10.50 2.78 -20.29
N SER A 148 11.67 2.23 -19.92
CA SER A 148 11.87 0.78 -19.73
C SER A 148 11.16 0.21 -18.50
N MET A 149 10.75 1.06 -17.54
CA MET A 149 10.01 0.58 -16.37
C MET A 149 8.63 0.08 -16.77
N ILE A 150 8.23 -1.05 -16.21
CA ILE A 150 6.97 -1.72 -16.50
C ILE A 150 5.80 -0.89 -15.93
N GLY A 151 4.74 -0.72 -16.72
CA GLY A 151 3.58 0.08 -16.34
C GLY A 151 3.88 1.58 -16.29
N LEU A 152 3.34 2.27 -15.27
CA LEU A 152 3.54 3.70 -15.01
C LEU A 152 3.12 4.62 -16.16
N GLN A 153 2.08 4.24 -16.90
CA GLN A 153 1.65 4.97 -18.10
C GLN A 153 1.28 6.42 -17.80
N GLU A 154 0.48 6.65 -16.74
CA GLU A 154 0.10 7.99 -16.27
C GLU A 154 1.33 8.86 -15.95
N VAL A 155 2.34 8.27 -15.29
CA VAL A 155 3.58 8.98 -14.95
C VAL A 155 4.36 9.34 -16.22
N LYS A 156 4.47 8.41 -17.17
CA LYS A 156 5.17 8.65 -18.44
C LYS A 156 4.52 9.78 -19.23
N GLU A 157 3.19 9.80 -19.31
CA GLU A 157 2.41 10.85 -19.96
C GLU A 157 2.60 12.22 -19.28
N MET A 158 2.60 12.27 -17.95
CA MET A 158 2.85 13.52 -17.21
C MET A 158 4.26 14.07 -17.43
N VAL A 159 5.28 13.22 -17.54
CA VAL A 159 6.64 13.67 -17.87
C VAL A 159 6.73 14.16 -19.31
N ASP A 160 5.98 13.55 -20.23
CA ASP A 160 5.89 14.02 -21.61
C ASP A 160 5.25 15.40 -21.69
N GLU A 161 4.16 15.63 -20.95
CA GLU A 161 3.50 16.93 -20.86
C GLU A 161 4.46 17.99 -20.29
N LEU A 162 5.27 17.63 -19.28
CA LEU A 162 6.30 18.49 -18.73
C LEU A 162 7.33 18.90 -19.80
N VAL A 163 7.80 17.96 -20.61
CA VAL A 163 8.74 18.24 -21.71
C VAL A 163 8.09 19.14 -22.76
N HIS A 164 6.85 18.87 -23.15
CA HIS A 164 6.12 19.71 -24.11
C HIS A 164 5.91 21.13 -23.59
N ARG A 165 5.61 21.30 -22.30
CA ARG A 165 5.47 22.61 -21.66
C ARG A 165 6.80 23.36 -21.60
N ALA A 166 7.89 22.66 -21.28
CA ALA A 166 9.25 23.22 -21.34
C ALA A 166 9.62 23.66 -22.76
N ASN A 167 9.28 22.86 -23.78
CA ASN A 167 9.54 23.19 -25.17
C ASN A 167 8.72 24.41 -25.63
N THR A 168 7.44 24.45 -25.24
CA THR A 168 6.56 25.61 -25.49
C THR A 168 7.15 26.88 -24.89
N ASN A 169 7.64 26.83 -23.65
CA ASN A 169 8.29 27.98 -23.01
C ASN A 169 9.58 28.39 -23.72
N TYR A 170 10.39 27.44 -24.21
CA TYR A 170 11.58 27.73 -24.99
C TYR A 170 11.25 28.55 -26.25
N HIS A 171 10.21 28.16 -27.00
CA HIS A 171 9.77 28.88 -28.21
C HIS A 171 9.12 30.22 -27.88
N ARG A 172 8.31 30.31 -26.81
CA ARG A 172 7.73 31.58 -26.35
C ARG A 172 8.81 32.60 -26.01
N GLU A 173 9.88 32.19 -25.34
CA GLU A 173 10.99 33.07 -25.02
C GLU A 173 11.71 33.60 -26.27
N ILE A 174 11.89 32.76 -27.29
CA ILE A 174 12.46 33.18 -28.58
C ILE A 174 11.57 34.20 -29.29
N GLN A 175 10.25 34.06 -29.15
CA GLN A 175 9.25 34.98 -29.70
C GLN A 175 9.02 36.24 -28.84
N ASP A 176 9.82 36.45 -27.80
CA ASP A 176 9.66 37.55 -26.86
C ASP A 176 8.30 37.56 -26.11
N LEU A 177 7.72 36.38 -25.94
CA LEU A 177 6.51 36.18 -25.16
C LEU A 177 6.86 35.74 -23.72
N PRO A 178 6.05 36.13 -22.72
CA PRO A 178 6.23 35.64 -21.35
C PRO A 178 6.01 34.11 -21.31
N PRO A 179 6.86 33.34 -20.61
CA PRO A 179 6.65 31.91 -20.42
C PRO A 179 5.37 31.68 -19.63
N VAL A 180 4.76 30.51 -19.84
CA VAL A 180 3.66 30.03 -19.01
C VAL A 180 4.24 29.46 -17.71
N ASP A 181 3.55 29.73 -16.60
CA ASP A 181 3.92 29.20 -15.30
C ASP A 181 3.97 27.66 -15.31
N MET A 182 5.02 27.14 -14.69
CA MET A 182 5.33 25.72 -14.68
C MET A 182 5.83 25.33 -13.29
N PRO A 183 4.94 24.83 -12.41
CA PRO A 183 5.35 24.40 -11.08
C PRO A 183 6.22 23.14 -11.19
N LEU A 184 7.46 23.25 -10.72
CA LEU A 184 8.41 22.14 -10.70
C LEU A 184 8.16 21.19 -9.51
N ASN A 185 7.65 21.73 -8.40
CA ASN A 185 7.34 20.98 -7.20
C ASN A 185 6.22 19.96 -7.46
N LYS A 186 6.42 18.70 -7.04
CA LYS A 186 5.46 17.61 -7.27
C LYS A 186 5.24 16.75 -6.05
N VAL A 187 4.10 16.07 -6.03
CA VAL A 187 3.72 15.10 -5.00
C VAL A 187 3.54 13.74 -5.65
N PHE A 188 4.14 12.71 -5.09
CA PHE A 188 4.08 11.34 -5.59
C PHE A 188 3.27 10.50 -4.60
N LEU A 189 2.12 10.01 -5.04
CA LEU A 189 1.13 9.33 -4.23
C LEU A 189 0.96 7.89 -4.68
N GLY A 190 1.06 6.93 -3.78
CA GLY A 190 0.59 5.57 -4.07
C GLY A 190 1.05 4.50 -3.09
N PRO A 191 0.61 3.25 -3.31
CA PRO A 191 0.90 2.10 -2.45
C PRO A 191 2.41 1.81 -2.30
N PRO A 192 2.83 1.09 -1.25
CA PRO A 192 4.24 0.74 -1.05
C PRO A 192 4.76 -0.18 -2.17
N GLY A 193 6.06 -0.08 -2.45
CA GLY A 193 6.76 -0.91 -3.44
C GLY A 193 6.32 -0.74 -4.91
N THR A 194 5.60 0.34 -5.23
CA THR A 194 5.29 0.76 -6.60
C THR A 194 6.48 1.42 -7.32
N GLY A 195 7.57 1.69 -6.60
CA GLY A 195 8.80 2.28 -7.17
C GLY A 195 8.86 3.81 -7.11
N LYS A 196 8.02 4.47 -6.29
CA LYS A 196 7.95 5.94 -6.15
C LYS A 196 9.31 6.62 -5.99
N THR A 197 10.15 6.15 -5.07
CA THR A 197 11.49 6.71 -4.80
C THR A 197 12.43 6.57 -6.00
N THR A 198 12.35 5.44 -6.71
CA THR A 198 13.13 5.20 -7.93
C THR A 198 12.70 6.15 -9.04
N VAL A 199 11.40 6.30 -9.26
CA VAL A 199 10.84 7.20 -10.26
C VAL A 199 11.11 8.66 -9.92
N ALA A 200 11.06 9.05 -8.65
CA ALA A 200 11.37 10.41 -8.21
C ALA A 200 12.83 10.78 -8.52
N LYS A 201 13.77 9.84 -8.34
CA LYS A 201 15.18 10.05 -8.74
C LYS A 201 15.32 10.24 -10.25
N LEU A 202 14.68 9.38 -11.04
CA LEU A 202 14.72 9.48 -12.51
C LEU A 202 14.06 10.77 -13.01
N TYR A 203 12.90 11.13 -12.44
CA TYR A 203 12.21 12.38 -12.74
C TYR A 203 13.06 13.60 -12.42
N GLY A 204 13.71 13.61 -11.25
CA GLY A 204 14.65 14.67 -10.88
C GLY A 204 15.81 14.81 -11.85
N GLN A 205 16.39 13.69 -12.29
CA GLN A 205 17.43 13.67 -13.32
C GLN A 205 16.92 14.19 -14.67
N VAL A 206 15.72 13.81 -15.09
CA VAL A 206 15.10 14.30 -16.34
C VAL A 206 14.92 15.82 -16.29
N ILE A 207 14.37 16.38 -15.21
CA ILE A 207 14.20 17.84 -15.05
C ILE A 207 15.53 18.57 -15.16
N ALA A 208 16.57 18.07 -14.49
CA ALA A 208 17.88 18.70 -14.52
C ALA A 208 18.53 18.59 -15.90
N GLU A 209 18.42 17.44 -16.57
CA GLU A 209 18.90 17.24 -17.93
C GLU A 209 18.17 18.16 -18.94
N LEU A 210 16.87 18.40 -18.77
CA LEU A 210 16.10 19.39 -19.54
C LEU A 210 16.62 20.83 -19.36
N GLY A 211 17.42 21.08 -18.32
CA GLY A 211 17.99 22.40 -18.01
C GLY A 211 17.04 23.33 -17.29
N LEU A 212 16.05 22.77 -16.58
CA LEU A 212 15.14 23.53 -15.72
C LEU A 212 15.77 23.87 -14.36
N LEU A 213 16.89 23.23 -14.02
CA LEU A 213 17.66 23.43 -12.80
C LEU A 213 19.14 23.67 -13.12
N SER A 214 19.84 24.38 -12.24
CA SER A 214 21.27 24.69 -12.39
C SER A 214 22.21 23.49 -12.19
N SER A 215 21.80 22.47 -11.45
CA SER A 215 22.58 21.26 -11.14
C SER A 215 21.80 19.98 -11.40
N ASN A 216 22.52 18.92 -11.75
CA ASN A 216 21.98 17.57 -11.98
C ASN A 216 21.96 16.68 -10.72
N GLU A 217 22.28 17.26 -9.56
CA GLU A 217 22.33 16.52 -8.30
C GLU A 217 20.92 16.33 -7.71
N VAL A 218 20.64 15.10 -7.30
CA VAL A 218 19.40 14.72 -6.62
C VAL A 218 19.72 14.37 -5.18
N VAL A 219 19.12 15.09 -4.24
CA VAL A 219 19.31 14.92 -2.80
C VAL A 219 18.08 14.22 -2.22
N LEU A 220 18.28 13.04 -1.64
CA LEU A 220 17.25 12.28 -0.93
C LEU A 220 17.35 12.57 0.57
N LYS A 221 16.21 12.92 1.18
CA LYS A 221 16.07 13.16 2.62
C LYS A 221 14.86 12.42 3.18
N ASN A 222 14.97 12.03 4.44
CA ASN A 222 13.88 11.45 5.21
C ASN A 222 13.35 12.47 6.23
N PRO A 223 12.13 12.30 6.76
CA PRO A 223 11.54 13.20 7.74
C PRO A 223 12.40 13.37 9.00
N SER A 224 13.15 12.32 9.39
CA SER A 224 14.12 12.35 10.48
C SER A 224 15.26 13.34 10.28
N ASP A 225 15.62 13.66 9.03
CA ASP A 225 16.70 14.60 8.72
C ASP A 225 16.28 16.06 8.99
N PHE A 226 14.97 16.32 9.01
CA PHE A 226 14.40 17.65 9.27
C PHE A 226 14.11 17.88 10.75
N ILE A 227 13.81 16.82 11.50
CA ILE A 227 13.37 16.91 12.90
C ILE A 227 14.60 16.93 13.82
N GLY A 228 14.83 18.08 14.45
CA GLY A 228 15.90 18.27 15.44
C GLY A 228 15.52 17.81 16.86
N GLN A 229 16.52 17.73 17.74
CA GLN A 229 16.32 17.33 19.14
C GLN A 229 15.85 18.50 20.03
N TYR A 230 16.19 19.74 19.67
CA TYR A 230 15.86 20.94 20.44
C TYR A 230 14.91 21.90 19.68
N ILE A 231 14.28 22.82 20.41
CA ILE A 231 13.34 23.82 19.87
C ILE A 231 14.13 24.83 19.02
N GLY A 232 13.75 24.96 17.75
CA GLY A 232 14.43 25.79 16.76
C GLY A 232 15.41 25.02 15.86
N ASP A 233 15.92 23.86 16.29
CA ASP A 233 16.83 23.04 15.46
C ASP A 233 16.14 22.56 14.19
N SER A 234 14.86 22.18 14.30
CA SER A 234 14.11 21.68 13.14
C SER A 234 13.99 22.74 12.04
N GLU A 235 13.84 24.01 12.42
CA GLU A 235 13.82 25.12 11.46
C GLU A 235 15.21 25.39 10.87
N ALA A 236 16.25 25.34 11.71
CA ALA A 236 17.63 25.53 11.28
C ALA A 236 18.07 24.45 10.29
N ASN A 237 17.82 23.18 10.62
CA ASN A 237 18.10 22.02 9.76
C ASN A 237 17.32 22.13 8.44
N THR A 238 16.04 22.51 8.50
CA THR A 238 15.23 22.70 7.28
C THR A 238 15.80 23.81 6.41
N LYS A 239 16.18 24.96 6.98
CA LYS A 239 16.82 26.06 6.24
C LYS A 239 18.15 25.65 5.62
N GLU A 240 18.97 24.88 6.34
CA GLU A 240 20.24 24.38 5.82
C GLU A 240 20.05 23.41 4.66
N ILE A 241 19.12 22.45 4.79
CA ILE A 241 18.76 21.51 3.71
C ILE A 241 18.25 22.27 2.49
N LEU A 242 17.39 23.27 2.68
CA LEU A 242 16.89 24.09 1.59
C LEU A 242 18.04 24.85 0.91
N ARG A 243 18.91 25.53 1.67
CA ARG A 243 20.05 26.24 1.10
C ARG A 243 20.99 25.31 0.33
N ALA A 244 21.26 24.11 0.85
CA ALA A 244 22.10 23.10 0.21
C ALA A 244 21.48 22.51 -1.08
N THR A 245 20.17 22.65 -1.26
CA THR A 245 19.41 22.14 -2.40
C THR A 245 18.99 23.23 -3.39
N GLU A 246 19.54 24.44 -3.28
CA GLU A 246 19.45 25.45 -4.35
C GLU A 246 20.10 24.93 -5.63
N GLY A 247 19.38 25.05 -6.74
CA GLY A 247 19.76 24.52 -8.05
C GLY A 247 19.62 23.01 -8.19
N LYS A 248 19.11 22.29 -7.18
CA LYS A 248 19.06 20.82 -7.12
C LYS A 248 17.63 20.31 -6.96
N VAL A 249 17.49 18.98 -7.05
CA VAL A 249 16.24 18.28 -6.72
C VAL A 249 16.30 17.78 -5.28
N LEU A 250 15.31 18.13 -4.47
CA LEU A 250 15.12 17.59 -3.11
C LEU A 250 13.96 16.60 -3.11
N ILE A 251 14.24 15.34 -2.79
CA ILE A 251 13.24 14.31 -2.57
C ILE A 251 13.06 14.12 -1.07
N VAL A 252 11.83 14.27 -0.59
CA VAL A 252 11.44 13.91 0.78
C VAL A 252 10.63 12.63 0.72
N ASP A 253 11.23 11.52 1.09
CA ASP A 253 10.53 10.24 1.17
C ASP A 253 9.64 10.18 2.42
N ASP A 254 8.53 9.44 2.35
CA ASP A 254 7.54 9.33 3.43
C ASP A 254 7.16 10.68 4.08
N ALA A 255 6.97 11.72 3.27
CA ALA A 255 6.70 13.09 3.69
C ALA A 255 5.49 13.23 4.61
N HIS A 256 4.50 12.33 4.53
CA HIS A 256 3.37 12.27 5.44
C HIS A 256 3.77 12.12 6.91
N MET A 257 4.95 11.58 7.24
CA MET A 257 5.48 11.49 8.61
C MET A 257 5.91 12.84 9.20
N LEU A 258 6.02 13.89 8.37
CA LEU A 258 6.15 15.28 8.84
C LEU A 258 4.86 15.77 9.51
N TYR A 259 3.80 14.96 9.54
CA TYR A 259 2.59 15.22 10.27
C TYR A 259 2.09 13.93 10.94
N GLN A 260 1.71 14.01 12.22
CA GLN A 260 0.99 12.94 12.90
C GLN A 260 -0.36 13.50 13.32
N GLY A 261 -1.44 12.82 12.94
CA GLY A 261 -2.79 13.24 13.26
C GLY A 261 -3.01 13.35 14.77
N THR A 262 -3.85 14.29 15.19
CA THR A 262 -4.22 14.56 16.59
C THR A 262 -5.14 13.48 17.17
N ARG A 263 -4.70 12.22 17.16
CA ARG A 263 -5.35 11.12 17.89
C ARG A 263 -4.53 10.80 19.14
N HIS A 264 -4.96 11.39 20.26
CA HIS A 264 -4.51 11.23 21.65
C HIS A 264 -3.20 11.93 22.05
N GLY A 265 -3.37 13.06 22.75
CA GLY A 265 -2.32 13.74 23.53
C GLY A 265 -1.43 14.65 22.71
N ALA A 266 -1.56 15.96 22.90
CA ALA A 266 -0.62 16.93 22.35
C ALA A 266 0.76 16.73 22.98
N ASN A 267 1.63 15.97 22.30
CA ASN A 267 3.04 15.83 22.65
C ASN A 267 3.86 16.94 21.97
N CYS A 268 4.96 17.38 22.61
CA CYS A 268 5.91 18.34 22.05
C CYS A 268 6.43 18.01 20.64
N SER A 269 6.33 16.74 20.21
CA SER A 269 6.76 16.27 18.88
C SER A 269 6.05 16.97 17.71
N ASP A 270 4.82 17.42 17.90
CA ASP A 270 4.03 18.00 16.81
C ASP A 270 4.43 19.44 16.52
N THR A 271 4.89 20.19 17.52
CA THR A 271 5.39 21.56 17.35
C THR A 271 6.64 21.59 16.47
N PHE A 272 7.57 20.65 16.67
CA PHE A 272 8.79 20.56 15.84
C PHE A 272 8.46 20.25 14.38
N ARG A 273 7.51 19.32 14.16
CA ARG A 273 7.07 18.90 12.83
C ARG A 273 6.32 20.01 12.08
N LEU A 274 5.43 20.72 12.77
CA LEU A 274 4.73 21.89 12.20
C LEU A 274 5.71 23.00 11.84
N ALA A 275 6.73 23.26 12.67
CA ALA A 275 7.77 24.24 12.38
C ALA A 275 8.56 23.92 11.10
N VAL A 276 8.80 22.64 10.81
CA VAL A 276 9.39 22.20 9.52
C VAL A 276 8.48 22.58 8.35
N VAL A 277 7.18 22.28 8.44
CA VAL A 277 6.21 22.57 7.38
C VAL A 277 6.09 24.08 7.14
N ASP A 278 6.02 24.87 8.19
CA ASP A 278 5.95 26.33 8.11
C ASP A 278 7.23 26.92 7.49
N THR A 279 8.38 26.38 7.86
CA THR A 279 9.68 26.76 7.28
C THR A 279 9.73 26.41 5.79
N LEU A 280 9.26 25.22 5.39
CA LEU A 280 9.15 24.84 3.98
C LEU A 280 8.24 25.82 3.21
N VAL A 281 7.02 26.07 3.69
CA VAL A 281 6.07 26.97 3.02
C VAL A 281 6.61 28.40 2.89
N THR A 282 7.34 28.88 3.90
CA THR A 282 7.95 30.23 3.91
C THR A 282 9.10 30.37 2.92
N ASN A 283 9.92 29.33 2.75
CA ASN A 283 11.12 29.37 1.91
C ASN A 283 10.91 28.81 0.49
N ILE A 284 9.74 28.25 0.19
CA ILE A 284 9.39 27.76 -1.15
C ILE A 284 8.61 28.83 -1.90
N SER A 285 9.13 29.25 -3.04
CA SER A 285 8.46 30.11 -4.01
C SER A 285 8.00 29.31 -5.21
N ASN A 286 6.78 29.57 -5.69
CA ASN A 286 6.24 28.99 -6.94
C ASN A 286 6.39 29.93 -8.14
N LYS A 287 7.24 30.97 -8.04
CA LYS A 287 7.43 31.93 -9.15
C LYS A 287 8.13 31.25 -10.34
N PRO A 288 7.80 31.62 -11.59
CA PRO A 288 8.52 31.17 -12.76
C PRO A 288 10.00 31.59 -12.68
N GLY A 289 10.91 30.63 -12.76
CA GLY A 289 12.35 30.83 -12.56
C GLY A 289 12.88 30.35 -11.21
N ALA A 290 12.07 29.70 -10.39
CA ALA A 290 12.54 28.99 -9.20
C ALA A 290 13.55 27.90 -9.58
N ASP A 291 14.79 28.06 -9.11
CA ASP A 291 15.88 27.11 -9.36
C ASP A 291 15.92 26.02 -8.28
N ARG A 292 14.80 25.33 -8.07
CA ARG A 292 14.69 24.17 -7.15
C ARG A 292 13.46 23.35 -7.50
N CYS A 293 13.58 22.02 -7.42
CA CYS A 293 12.45 21.10 -7.50
C CYS A 293 12.34 20.29 -6.21
N ILE A 294 11.20 20.36 -5.52
CA ILE A 294 10.92 19.55 -4.33
C ILE A 294 9.87 18.48 -4.68
N ILE A 295 10.17 17.23 -4.33
CA ILE A 295 9.28 16.08 -4.55
C ILE A 295 8.91 15.48 -3.20
N LEU A 296 7.63 15.48 -2.88
CA LEU A 296 7.09 14.85 -1.66
C LEU A 296 6.51 13.48 -1.99
N ILE A 297 6.99 12.42 -1.34
CA ILE A 297 6.50 11.05 -1.57
C ILE A 297 5.66 10.61 -0.37
N GLY A 298 4.53 9.95 -0.61
CA GLY A 298 3.76 9.35 0.49
C GLY A 298 2.56 8.51 0.04
N TYR A 299 1.83 8.01 1.03
CA TYR A 299 0.60 7.24 0.81
C TYR A 299 -0.59 8.17 0.56
N PRO A 300 -1.53 7.83 -0.34
CA PRO A 300 -2.61 8.74 -0.73
C PRO A 300 -3.44 9.28 0.44
N ASP A 301 -3.88 8.40 1.35
CA ASP A 301 -4.77 8.80 2.44
C ASP A 301 -4.03 9.60 3.52
N LEU A 302 -2.81 9.19 3.87
CA LEU A 302 -1.98 9.88 4.86
C LEU A 302 -1.50 11.25 4.33
N MET A 303 -1.23 11.36 3.03
CA MET A 303 -0.90 12.65 2.41
C MET A 303 -2.11 13.58 2.33
N LYS A 304 -3.32 13.06 2.06
CA LYS A 304 -4.55 13.87 2.14
C LYS A 304 -4.75 14.43 3.54
N GLU A 305 -4.57 13.62 4.57
CA GLU A 305 -4.65 14.06 5.97
C GLU A 305 -3.59 15.12 6.28
N PHE A 306 -2.33 14.86 5.91
CA PHE A 306 -1.23 15.81 6.05
C PHE A 306 -1.54 17.17 5.41
N PHE A 307 -2.03 17.19 4.17
CA PHE A 307 -2.32 18.43 3.44
C PHE A 307 -3.57 19.15 3.92
N ASN A 308 -4.53 18.44 4.52
CA ASN A 308 -5.75 19.04 5.07
C ASN A 308 -5.51 19.70 6.43
N ASN A 309 -4.64 19.09 7.24
CA ASN A 309 -4.56 19.40 8.66
C ASN A 309 -3.24 20.06 9.11
N SER A 310 -2.27 20.26 8.21
CA SER A 310 -1.01 20.95 8.51
C SER A 310 -1.10 22.47 8.27
N ASN A 311 -0.62 22.98 7.14
CA ASN A 311 -0.64 24.39 6.76
C ASN A 311 -1.32 24.59 5.39
N PRO A 312 -2.34 25.47 5.28
CA PRO A 312 -3.02 25.78 4.02
C PRO A 312 -2.10 26.22 2.88
N GLY A 313 -0.95 26.85 3.21
CA GLY A 313 0.06 27.27 2.23
C GLY A 313 0.74 26.11 1.52
N LEU A 314 0.78 24.92 2.12
CA LEU A 314 1.39 23.73 1.51
C LEU A 314 0.64 23.30 0.24
N ARG A 315 -0.71 23.30 0.28
CA ARG A 315 -1.56 22.99 -0.89
C ARG A 315 -1.35 23.95 -2.06
N ARG A 316 -1.02 25.21 -1.78
CA ARG A 316 -0.70 26.20 -2.83
C ARG A 316 0.67 25.96 -3.45
N ARG A 317 1.63 25.44 -2.68
CA ARG A 317 2.99 25.13 -3.15
C ARG A 317 3.08 23.78 -3.86
N PHE A 318 2.24 22.84 -3.44
CA PHE A 318 2.15 21.48 -3.94
C PHE A 318 0.68 21.14 -4.25
N PRO A 319 0.18 21.50 -5.45
CA PRO A 319 -1.19 21.17 -5.84
C PRO A 319 -1.39 19.65 -5.91
N LEU A 320 -2.29 19.12 -5.09
CA LEU A 320 -2.59 17.68 -5.08
C LEU A 320 -3.27 17.20 -6.37
N GLU A 321 -3.89 18.11 -7.12
CA GLU A 321 -4.51 17.84 -8.42
C GLU A 321 -3.48 17.50 -9.51
N GLU A 322 -2.23 17.97 -9.34
CA GLU A 322 -1.11 17.67 -10.25
C GLU A 322 -0.18 16.58 -9.69
N ALA A 323 -0.64 15.80 -8.70
CA ALA A 323 0.15 14.75 -8.08
C ALA A 323 0.30 13.54 -9.01
N PHE A 324 1.45 12.88 -8.92
CA PHE A 324 1.71 11.65 -9.66
C PHE A 324 1.10 10.48 -8.90
N HIS A 325 0.13 9.81 -9.52
CA HIS A 325 -0.56 8.68 -8.93
C HIS A 325 0.08 7.36 -9.37
N PHE A 326 0.50 6.57 -8.38
CA PHE A 326 1.02 5.22 -8.55
C PHE A 326 -0.06 4.24 -8.13
N GLN A 327 -0.38 3.30 -9.02
CA GLN A 327 -1.35 2.24 -8.78
C GLN A 327 -0.65 0.93 -8.46
N ASP A 328 -1.37 0.00 -7.84
CA ASP A 328 -0.88 -1.37 -7.66
C ASP A 328 -0.65 -2.03 -9.02
N TYR A 329 0.43 -2.80 -9.16
CA TYR A 329 0.71 -3.53 -10.39
C TYR A 329 -0.30 -4.65 -10.62
N SER A 330 -0.69 -4.85 -11.87
CA SER A 330 -1.48 -6.04 -12.27
C SER A 330 -0.65 -7.32 -12.09
N VAL A 331 -1.31 -8.48 -12.03
CA VAL A 331 -0.61 -9.77 -11.94
C VAL A 331 0.35 -9.96 -13.13
N ASP A 332 -0.06 -9.54 -14.33
CA ASP A 332 0.78 -9.59 -15.52
C ASP A 332 2.01 -8.67 -15.40
N GLN A 333 1.82 -7.45 -14.87
CA GLN A 333 2.91 -6.52 -14.62
C GLN A 333 3.86 -7.03 -13.54
N LEU A 334 3.34 -7.65 -12.47
CA LEU A 334 4.15 -8.30 -11.44
C LEU A 334 4.97 -9.46 -12.03
N GLY A 335 4.39 -10.21 -12.98
CA GLY A 335 5.08 -11.22 -13.78
C GLY A 335 6.24 -10.66 -14.58
N MET A 336 6.01 -9.57 -15.31
CA MET A 336 7.09 -8.89 -16.04
C MET A 336 8.19 -8.37 -15.09
N ILE A 337 7.82 -7.87 -13.91
CA ILE A 337 8.78 -7.42 -12.89
C ILE A 337 9.60 -8.61 -12.35
N LEU A 338 8.94 -9.75 -12.13
CA LEU A 338 9.60 -11.00 -11.74
C LEU A 338 10.62 -11.43 -12.81
N ASP A 339 10.20 -11.47 -14.08
CA ASP A 339 11.07 -11.85 -15.21
C ASP A 339 12.28 -10.90 -15.32
N LEU A 340 12.07 -9.59 -15.17
CA LEU A 340 13.13 -8.58 -15.18
C LEU A 340 14.12 -8.79 -14.03
N LYS A 341 13.63 -9.03 -12.81
CA LYS A 341 14.48 -9.30 -11.64
C LYS A 341 15.25 -10.61 -11.79
N MET A 342 14.62 -11.65 -12.31
CA MET A 342 15.25 -12.93 -12.61
C MET A 342 16.37 -12.80 -13.65
N SER A 343 16.14 -12.04 -14.73
CA SER A 343 17.18 -11.78 -15.74
C SER A 343 18.38 -11.02 -15.18
N ARG A 344 18.13 -10.09 -14.25
CA ARG A 344 19.19 -9.29 -13.61
C ARG A 344 20.04 -10.14 -12.67
N ASP A 345 19.41 -11.08 -11.98
CA ASP A 345 20.06 -11.97 -11.03
C ASP A 345 20.64 -13.23 -11.69
N GLU A 346 20.54 -13.36 -13.02
CA GLU A 346 20.98 -14.51 -13.83
C GLU A 346 20.34 -15.83 -13.36
N ILE A 347 19.03 -15.77 -13.04
CA ILE A 347 18.25 -16.92 -12.56
C ILE A 347 17.26 -17.36 -13.63
N GLU A 348 17.23 -18.66 -13.89
CA GLU A 348 16.25 -19.31 -14.76
C GLU A 348 15.23 -20.09 -13.92
N ALA A 349 13.96 -20.06 -14.32
CA ALA A 349 12.90 -20.89 -13.76
C ALA A 349 12.16 -21.61 -14.88
N THR A 350 11.53 -22.73 -14.55
CA THR A 350 10.65 -23.44 -15.48
C THR A 350 9.36 -22.65 -15.73
N ASP A 351 8.71 -22.87 -16.89
CA ASP A 351 7.44 -22.20 -17.23
C ASP A 351 6.36 -22.45 -16.16
N HIS A 352 6.30 -23.68 -15.65
CA HIS A 352 5.39 -24.05 -14.57
C HIS A 352 5.71 -23.33 -13.25
N ALA A 353 6.99 -23.13 -12.93
CA ALA A 353 7.39 -22.37 -11.75
C ALA A 353 6.98 -20.90 -11.85
N ARG A 354 7.01 -20.33 -13.06
CA ARG A 354 6.54 -18.97 -13.33
C ARG A 354 5.02 -18.85 -13.10
N GLU A 355 4.23 -19.80 -13.59
CA GLU A 355 2.78 -19.84 -13.33
C GLU A 355 2.48 -19.87 -11.82
N VAL A 356 3.15 -20.74 -11.08
CA VAL A 356 3.00 -20.84 -9.62
C VAL A 356 3.40 -19.53 -8.93
N ALA A 357 4.49 -18.89 -9.36
CA ALA A 357 4.89 -17.60 -8.83
C ALA A 357 3.81 -16.52 -9.04
N LEU A 358 3.17 -16.49 -10.21
CA LEU A 358 2.04 -15.58 -10.49
C LEU A 358 0.83 -15.88 -9.60
N GLU A 359 0.52 -17.14 -9.33
CA GLU A 359 -0.55 -17.50 -8.39
C GLU A 359 -0.25 -17.07 -6.95
N VAL A 360 1.01 -17.20 -6.52
CA VAL A 360 1.46 -16.70 -5.20
C VAL A 360 1.29 -15.18 -5.13
N LEU A 361 1.73 -14.46 -6.15
CA LEU A 361 1.62 -12.99 -6.22
C LEU A 361 0.16 -12.52 -6.30
N ALA A 362 -0.69 -13.22 -7.05
CA ALA A 362 -2.12 -12.93 -7.14
C ALA A 362 -2.80 -13.04 -5.76
N ARG A 363 -2.43 -14.04 -4.96
CA ARG A 363 -2.90 -14.18 -3.57
C ARG A 363 -2.32 -13.12 -2.64
N ALA A 364 -1.04 -12.78 -2.80
CA ALA A 364 -0.39 -11.75 -2.02
C ALA A 364 -1.03 -10.36 -2.23
N ARG A 365 -1.45 -10.05 -3.46
CA ARG A 365 -2.16 -8.82 -3.82
C ARG A 365 -3.47 -8.60 -3.05
N ASP A 366 -4.07 -9.67 -2.56
CA ASP A 366 -5.33 -9.59 -1.81
C ASP A 366 -5.12 -9.46 -0.30
N ARG A 367 -3.88 -9.57 0.18
CA ARG A 367 -3.52 -9.43 1.59
C ARG A 367 -3.49 -7.96 2.00
N PRO A 368 -3.75 -7.65 3.29
CA PRO A 368 -3.44 -6.34 3.83
C PRO A 368 -1.92 -6.12 3.74
N ASN A 369 -1.51 -4.88 3.43
CA ASN A 369 -0.10 -4.47 3.27
C ASN A 369 0.65 -5.09 2.08
N PHE A 370 -0.05 -5.38 0.98
CA PHE A 370 0.61 -5.73 -0.27
C PHE A 370 1.62 -4.66 -0.70
N GLY A 371 2.87 -5.07 -0.88
CA GLY A 371 4.04 -4.25 -1.17
C GLY A 371 4.49 -4.31 -2.62
N ASN A 372 3.67 -4.76 -3.57
CA ASN A 372 3.95 -4.69 -5.01
C ASN A 372 5.31 -5.32 -5.39
N GLY A 373 6.23 -4.54 -5.96
CA GLY A 373 7.57 -5.02 -6.34
C GLY A 373 8.42 -5.48 -5.16
N GLY A 374 8.08 -5.06 -3.93
CA GLY A 374 8.64 -5.57 -2.69
C GLY A 374 8.20 -7.01 -2.40
N ASP A 375 6.95 -7.37 -2.68
CA ASP A 375 6.49 -8.76 -2.55
C ASP A 375 7.10 -9.67 -3.61
N VAL A 376 7.34 -9.16 -4.82
CA VAL A 376 8.11 -9.88 -5.85
C VAL A 376 9.54 -10.15 -5.35
N GLU A 377 10.15 -9.19 -4.65
CA GLU A 377 11.49 -9.37 -4.04
C GLU A 377 11.49 -10.41 -2.94
N ASN A 378 10.51 -10.35 -2.05
CA ASN A 378 10.34 -11.30 -0.97
C ASN A 378 10.12 -12.72 -1.51
N LEU A 379 9.26 -12.87 -2.52
CA LEU A 379 8.98 -14.14 -3.17
C LEU A 379 10.23 -14.72 -3.84
N LEU A 380 10.95 -13.91 -4.62
CA LEU A 380 12.20 -14.35 -5.26
C LEU A 380 13.26 -14.72 -4.21
N GLY A 381 13.37 -13.96 -3.12
CA GLY A 381 14.26 -14.26 -2.00
C GLY A 381 13.95 -15.60 -1.34
N GLN A 382 12.66 -15.88 -1.11
CA GLN A 382 12.19 -17.18 -0.60
C GLN A 382 12.49 -18.31 -1.59
N ALA A 383 12.21 -18.12 -2.87
CA ALA A 383 12.47 -19.11 -3.92
C ALA A 383 13.96 -19.44 -4.02
N LYS A 384 14.85 -18.43 -3.96
CA LYS A 384 16.31 -18.64 -3.91
C LYS A 384 16.73 -19.43 -2.69
N ALA A 385 16.14 -19.17 -1.52
CA ALA A 385 16.45 -19.90 -0.30
C ALA A 385 16.02 -21.37 -0.41
N SER A 386 14.82 -21.64 -0.93
CA SER A 386 14.31 -22.98 -1.20
C SER A 386 15.16 -23.73 -2.22
N PHE A 387 15.49 -23.07 -3.34
CA PHE A 387 16.37 -23.59 -4.38
C PHE A 387 17.75 -23.97 -3.82
N ASN A 388 18.36 -23.08 -3.03
CA ASN A 388 19.63 -23.36 -2.37
C ASN A 388 19.53 -24.53 -1.38
N LYS A 389 18.41 -24.66 -0.67
CA LYS A 389 18.15 -25.80 0.23
C LYS A 389 18.03 -27.11 -0.55
N ARG A 390 17.35 -27.10 -1.70
CA ARG A 390 17.21 -28.24 -2.62
C ARG A 390 18.55 -28.67 -3.24
N LEU A 391 19.45 -27.72 -3.48
CA LEU A 391 20.79 -27.98 -4.02
C LEU A 391 21.84 -28.38 -2.97
N ARG A 392 21.48 -28.45 -1.67
CA ARG A 392 22.42 -28.91 -0.64
C ARG A 392 22.83 -30.35 -0.92
N GLY A 393 24.14 -30.59 -1.04
CA GLY A 393 24.71 -31.92 -1.29
C GLY A 393 24.79 -32.33 -2.76
N VAL A 394 24.33 -31.50 -3.70
CA VAL A 394 24.48 -31.76 -5.14
C VAL A 394 25.81 -31.22 -5.64
N THR A 395 26.62 -32.09 -6.25
CA THR A 395 27.97 -31.79 -6.78
C THR A 395 27.94 -31.06 -8.12
N ASP A 396 26.94 -31.29 -8.96
CA ASP A 396 26.73 -30.57 -10.22
C ASP A 396 25.53 -29.61 -10.16
N ARG A 397 25.83 -28.31 -10.27
CA ARG A 397 24.87 -27.21 -10.19
C ARG A 397 24.60 -26.55 -11.53
N LYS A 398 25.32 -26.93 -12.60
CA LYS A 398 25.17 -26.29 -13.92
C LYS A 398 23.80 -26.61 -14.52
N GLY A 399 23.09 -25.58 -14.98
CA GLY A 399 21.81 -25.69 -15.67
C GLY A 399 20.61 -26.05 -14.79
N LYS A 400 20.73 -25.99 -13.46
CA LYS A 400 19.60 -26.20 -12.56
C LYS A 400 18.79 -24.93 -12.42
N MET A 401 17.48 -25.04 -12.65
CA MET A 401 16.52 -23.95 -12.65
C MET A 401 15.63 -24.01 -11.40
N ILE A 402 15.02 -22.87 -11.06
CA ILE A 402 13.99 -22.80 -10.02
C ILE A 402 12.75 -23.57 -10.49
N GLU A 403 12.22 -24.41 -9.62
CA GLU A 403 11.02 -25.23 -9.86
C GLU A 403 9.81 -24.70 -9.06
N ALA A 404 8.60 -25.15 -9.40
CA ALA A 404 7.36 -24.72 -8.75
C ALA A 404 7.38 -24.85 -7.22
N ALA A 405 7.94 -25.96 -6.71
CA ALA A 405 8.06 -26.23 -5.28
C ALA A 405 8.99 -25.24 -4.55
N ASP A 406 9.88 -24.55 -5.25
CA ASP A 406 10.76 -23.55 -4.65
C ASP A 406 9.98 -22.25 -4.33
N PHE A 407 8.98 -21.90 -5.16
CA PHE A 407 8.10 -20.74 -4.96
C PHE A 407 6.97 -21.01 -3.96
N ASP A 408 6.30 -22.16 -4.08
CA ASP A 408 5.25 -22.58 -3.15
C ASP A 408 5.37 -24.11 -2.93
N PRO A 409 5.77 -24.57 -1.73
CA PRO A 409 5.82 -26.00 -1.41
C PRO A 409 4.46 -26.70 -1.54
N GLU A 410 3.37 -25.94 -1.40
CA GLU A 410 1.98 -26.41 -1.50
C GLU A 410 1.32 -26.00 -2.82
N TYR A 411 2.10 -25.80 -3.90
CA TYR A 411 1.56 -25.38 -5.21
C TYR A 411 0.44 -26.31 -5.72
N ASP A 412 0.57 -27.63 -5.49
CA ASP A 412 -0.43 -28.65 -5.85
C ASP A 412 -1.67 -28.70 -4.94
N ARG A 413 -1.85 -27.79 -3.98
CA ARG A 413 -2.93 -27.91 -2.96
C ARG A 413 -4.33 -27.98 -3.56
N ALA A 414 -4.59 -27.32 -4.69
CA ALA A 414 -5.88 -27.40 -5.36
C ALA A 414 -6.17 -28.81 -5.89
N PHE A 415 -5.12 -29.56 -6.27
CA PHE A 415 -5.21 -30.94 -6.73
C PHE A 415 -5.24 -31.95 -5.56
N ARG A 416 -4.48 -31.67 -4.47
CA ARG A 416 -4.41 -32.54 -3.27
C ARG A 416 -5.59 -32.34 -2.30
N GLY A 417 -6.19 -31.16 -2.27
CA GLY A 417 -7.20 -30.72 -1.30
C GLY A 417 -8.43 -31.62 -1.22
N SER A 418 -8.82 -32.25 -2.33
CA SER A 418 -9.93 -33.20 -2.37
C SER A 418 -9.83 -34.29 -1.29
N LYS A 419 -8.62 -34.80 -1.01
CA LYS A 419 -8.43 -35.88 -0.01
C LYS A 419 -8.42 -35.38 1.44
N ALA A 420 -7.83 -34.22 1.71
CA ALA A 420 -7.77 -33.65 3.05
C ALA A 420 -9.16 -33.18 3.49
N CYS A 421 -9.88 -32.49 2.61
CA CYS A 421 -11.28 -32.15 2.84
C CYS A 421 -12.14 -33.39 3.05
N GLU A 422 -12.01 -34.44 2.24
CA GLU A 422 -12.80 -35.68 2.45
C GLU A 422 -12.62 -36.27 3.85
N SER A 423 -11.42 -36.25 4.41
CA SER A 423 -11.18 -36.70 5.79
C SER A 423 -11.90 -35.82 6.83
N LEU A 424 -11.86 -34.50 6.70
CA LEU A 424 -12.54 -33.56 7.60
C LEU A 424 -14.07 -33.66 7.47
N LEU A 425 -14.58 -33.85 6.26
CA LEU A 425 -16.01 -33.96 5.97
C LEU A 425 -16.57 -35.30 6.48
N SER A 426 -15.81 -36.39 6.37
CA SER A 426 -16.20 -37.72 6.89
C SER A 426 -16.38 -37.76 8.41
N SER A 427 -15.74 -36.83 9.13
CA SER A 427 -15.85 -36.73 10.58
C SER A 427 -17.14 -36.05 11.07
N MET A 428 -17.89 -35.40 10.18
CA MET A 428 -19.10 -34.64 10.52
C MET A 428 -20.36 -35.40 10.08
N ILE A 429 -21.08 -35.96 11.05
CA ILE A 429 -22.29 -36.74 10.81
C ILE A 429 -23.45 -35.82 10.41
N GLY A 430 -24.09 -36.11 9.28
CA GLY A 430 -25.34 -35.46 8.86
C GLY A 430 -25.23 -34.10 8.17
N ILE A 431 -24.03 -33.70 7.72
CA ILE A 431 -23.76 -32.39 7.08
C ILE A 431 -23.54 -32.52 5.55
N ASP A 432 -23.67 -33.72 4.99
CA ASP A 432 -23.42 -33.99 3.55
C ASP A 432 -24.22 -33.09 2.59
N SER A 433 -25.49 -32.82 2.93
CA SER A 433 -26.36 -31.94 2.13
C SER A 433 -25.83 -30.50 2.07
N ILE A 434 -25.27 -30.01 3.18
CA ILE A 434 -24.70 -28.66 3.32
C ILE A 434 -23.36 -28.54 2.60
N ILE A 435 -22.61 -29.65 2.52
CA ILE A 435 -21.29 -29.71 1.89
C ILE A 435 -21.38 -29.82 0.36
N SER A 436 -22.46 -30.41 -0.16
CA SER A 436 -22.65 -30.64 -1.59
C SER A 436 -22.48 -29.39 -2.49
N PRO A 437 -22.96 -28.18 -2.12
CA PRO A 437 -22.77 -26.99 -2.95
C PRO A 437 -21.31 -26.55 -2.98
N PHE A 438 -20.58 -26.71 -1.87
CA PHE A 438 -19.16 -26.34 -1.80
C PHE A 438 -18.28 -27.26 -2.68
N ARG A 439 -18.62 -28.56 -2.76
CA ARG A 439 -17.99 -29.48 -3.72
C ARG A 439 -18.23 -29.06 -5.17
N ASN A 440 -19.41 -28.53 -5.47
CA ASN A 440 -19.70 -27.99 -6.80
C ASN A 440 -18.86 -26.74 -7.10
N TYR A 441 -18.67 -25.84 -6.13
CA TYR A 441 -17.77 -24.68 -6.30
C TYR A 441 -16.33 -25.08 -6.59
N GLN A 442 -15.81 -26.13 -5.94
CA GLN A 442 -14.47 -26.66 -6.25
C GLN A 442 -14.37 -27.13 -7.70
N LYS A 443 -15.37 -27.87 -8.19
CA LYS A 443 -15.42 -28.33 -9.60
C LYS A 443 -15.51 -27.17 -10.59
N VAL A 444 -16.35 -26.17 -10.30
CA VAL A 444 -16.51 -24.97 -11.13
C VAL A 444 -15.19 -24.19 -11.17
N ALA A 445 -14.55 -23.98 -10.02
CA ALA A 445 -13.27 -23.29 -9.93
C ALA A 445 -12.17 -23.99 -10.74
N ALA A 446 -12.06 -25.32 -10.61
CA ALA A 446 -11.09 -26.11 -11.36
C ALA A 446 -11.37 -26.06 -12.88
N GLY A 447 -12.63 -26.20 -13.29
CA GLY A 447 -13.04 -26.13 -14.69
C GLY A 447 -12.74 -24.78 -15.33
N MET A 448 -13.10 -23.67 -14.68
CA MET A 448 -12.84 -22.32 -15.20
C MET A 448 -11.35 -22.01 -15.30
N ARG A 449 -10.56 -22.42 -14.29
CA ARG A 449 -9.10 -22.24 -14.31
C ARG A 449 -8.42 -23.01 -15.43
N SER A 450 -8.89 -24.22 -15.74
CA SER A 450 -8.35 -24.98 -16.88
C SER A 450 -8.53 -24.27 -18.23
N GLN A 451 -9.45 -23.29 -18.30
CA GLN A 451 -9.69 -22.45 -19.47
C GLN A 451 -9.10 -21.03 -19.32
N GLY A 452 -8.32 -20.76 -18.27
CA GLY A 452 -7.74 -19.44 -18.01
C GLY A 452 -8.75 -18.36 -17.57
N ILE A 453 -9.97 -18.75 -17.17
CA ILE A 453 -11.02 -17.82 -16.71
C ILE A 453 -10.95 -17.69 -15.18
N ASP A 454 -10.97 -16.46 -14.65
CA ASP A 454 -11.05 -16.24 -13.20
C ASP A 454 -12.41 -16.72 -12.66
N PRO A 455 -12.46 -17.70 -11.74
CA PRO A 455 -13.71 -18.21 -11.18
C PRO A 455 -14.33 -17.31 -10.09
N ARG A 456 -13.60 -16.34 -9.55
CA ARG A 456 -14.09 -15.48 -8.44
C ARG A 456 -15.42 -14.79 -8.72
N PRO A 457 -15.72 -14.32 -9.96
CA PRO A 457 -16.99 -13.68 -10.25
C PRO A 457 -18.22 -14.58 -10.13
N TYR A 458 -18.03 -15.90 -10.23
CA TYR A 458 -19.12 -16.88 -10.31
C TYR A 458 -19.34 -17.64 -9.00
N ILE A 459 -18.45 -17.47 -8.02
CA ILE A 459 -18.52 -18.16 -6.73
C ILE A 459 -18.91 -17.14 -5.65
N PRO A 460 -19.91 -17.45 -4.78
CA PRO A 460 -20.27 -16.57 -3.68
C PRO A 460 -19.16 -16.46 -2.62
N PHE A 461 -18.92 -15.26 -2.11
CA PHE A 461 -18.01 -14.98 -0.98
C PHE A 461 -18.75 -14.53 0.28
N ALA A 462 -20.08 -14.50 0.24
CA ALA A 462 -20.94 -14.02 1.32
C ALA A 462 -22.05 -15.04 1.58
N TYR A 463 -22.12 -15.55 2.81
CA TYR A 463 -23.00 -16.64 3.20
C TYR A 463 -23.80 -16.28 4.45
N VAL A 464 -25.03 -16.81 4.55
CA VAL A 464 -25.84 -16.75 5.77
C VAL A 464 -26.09 -18.15 6.28
N PHE A 465 -25.64 -18.45 7.50
CA PHE A 465 -25.82 -19.72 8.17
C PHE A 465 -26.97 -19.62 9.17
N LYS A 466 -28.09 -20.31 8.87
CA LYS A 466 -29.33 -20.27 9.66
C LYS A 466 -29.57 -21.63 10.31
N GLY A 467 -29.85 -21.68 11.61
CA GLY A 467 -30.34 -22.90 12.24
C GLY A 467 -30.21 -22.93 13.76
N PRO A 468 -30.71 -23.99 14.41
CA PRO A 468 -30.66 -24.16 15.88
C PRO A 468 -29.23 -24.15 16.45
N PRO A 469 -29.04 -23.92 17.77
CA PRO A 469 -27.72 -23.97 18.37
C PRO A 469 -27.17 -25.40 18.35
N GLY A 470 -25.84 -25.53 18.27
CA GLY A 470 -25.16 -26.84 18.28
C GLY A 470 -25.31 -27.67 17.00
N THR A 471 -25.71 -27.07 15.87
CA THR A 471 -25.80 -27.76 14.56
C THR A 471 -24.51 -27.72 13.72
N GLY A 472 -23.40 -27.23 14.28
CA GLY A 472 -22.10 -27.24 13.60
C GLY A 472 -21.81 -26.04 12.69
N LYS A 473 -22.51 -24.90 12.85
CA LYS A 473 -22.27 -23.67 12.07
C LYS A 473 -20.81 -23.19 12.11
N THR A 474 -20.25 -23.02 13.31
CA THR A 474 -18.85 -22.59 13.51
C THR A 474 -17.87 -23.59 12.93
N THR A 475 -18.12 -24.89 13.10
CA THR A 475 -17.28 -25.96 12.53
C THR A 475 -17.31 -25.93 11.00
N THR A 476 -18.49 -25.71 10.41
CA THR A 476 -18.66 -25.60 8.96
C THR A 476 -17.96 -24.36 8.39
N ALA A 477 -17.92 -23.25 9.13
CA ALA A 477 -17.15 -22.07 8.72
C ALA A 477 -15.64 -22.36 8.64
N ARG A 478 -15.09 -23.19 9.52
CA ARG A 478 -13.69 -23.65 9.45
C ARG A 478 -13.43 -24.56 8.25
N ILE A 479 -14.37 -25.45 7.96
CA ILE A 479 -14.32 -26.26 6.73
C ILE A 479 -14.36 -25.37 5.49
N LEU A 480 -15.22 -24.35 5.49
CA LEU A 480 -15.30 -23.37 4.40
C LEU A 480 -13.97 -22.65 4.19
N GLY A 481 -13.28 -22.28 5.28
CA GLY A 481 -11.93 -21.70 5.22
C GLY A 481 -10.93 -22.62 4.55
N ASN A 482 -10.92 -23.91 4.89
CA ASN A 482 -10.08 -24.91 4.23
C ASN A 482 -10.42 -25.04 2.74
N ILE A 483 -11.71 -25.14 2.39
CA ILE A 483 -12.15 -25.27 1.00
C ILE A 483 -11.73 -24.07 0.16
N PHE A 484 -11.92 -22.85 0.66
CA PHE A 484 -11.53 -21.62 -0.06
C PHE A 484 -10.01 -21.41 -0.11
N TYR A 485 -9.26 -21.90 0.88
CA TYR A 485 -7.80 -21.95 0.87
C TYR A 485 -7.28 -22.94 -0.17
N GLU A 486 -7.85 -24.15 -0.23
CA GLU A 486 -7.50 -25.18 -1.22
C GLU A 486 -7.85 -24.74 -2.65
N MET A 487 -9.01 -24.08 -2.82
CA MET A 487 -9.35 -23.42 -4.07
C MET A 487 -8.40 -22.26 -4.39
N GLY A 488 -7.51 -21.82 -3.50
CA GLY A 488 -6.56 -20.72 -3.74
C GLY A 488 -7.20 -19.34 -3.82
N PHE A 489 -8.42 -19.17 -3.29
CA PHE A 489 -9.06 -17.86 -3.15
C PHE A 489 -8.63 -17.14 -1.88
N LEU A 490 -8.36 -17.90 -0.82
CA LEU A 490 -7.87 -17.38 0.45
C LEU A 490 -6.39 -17.69 0.61
N SER A 491 -5.75 -16.85 1.44
CA SER A 491 -4.33 -16.94 1.70
C SER A 491 -3.98 -17.85 2.88
N THR A 492 -4.97 -18.14 3.73
CA THR A 492 -4.93 -19.05 4.88
C THR A 492 -6.33 -19.64 5.07
N SER A 493 -6.43 -20.80 5.72
CA SER A 493 -7.71 -21.40 6.13
C SER A 493 -8.23 -20.88 7.48
N GLU A 494 -7.52 -19.96 8.11
CA GLU A 494 -7.89 -19.36 9.38
C GLU A 494 -9.26 -18.66 9.30
N VAL A 495 -10.07 -18.86 10.35
CA VAL A 495 -11.36 -18.20 10.53
C VAL A 495 -11.25 -17.21 11.67
N ILE A 496 -11.64 -15.97 11.42
CA ILE A 496 -11.80 -14.95 12.46
C ILE A 496 -13.22 -15.05 12.99
N ASP A 497 -13.35 -15.61 14.19
CA ASP A 497 -14.59 -15.67 14.94
C ASP A 497 -14.83 -14.30 15.62
N CYS A 498 -15.97 -13.67 15.35
CA CYS A 498 -16.40 -12.47 16.05
C CYS A 498 -17.91 -12.49 16.31
N SER A 499 -18.34 -11.66 17.25
CA SER A 499 -19.74 -11.48 17.62
C SER A 499 -20.28 -10.17 17.07
N ALA A 500 -21.60 -10.04 16.96
CA ALA A 500 -22.24 -8.76 16.61
C ALA A 500 -21.79 -7.58 17.48
N THR A 501 -21.43 -7.82 18.76
CA THR A 501 -20.94 -6.79 19.67
C THR A 501 -19.55 -6.26 19.33
N ASP A 502 -18.70 -7.06 18.67
CA ASP A 502 -17.36 -6.64 18.27
C ASP A 502 -17.38 -5.62 17.12
N LEU A 503 -18.48 -5.58 16.36
CA LEU A 503 -18.71 -4.60 15.30
C LEU A 503 -19.23 -3.27 15.86
N ILE A 504 -19.81 -3.24 17.06
CA ILE A 504 -20.50 -2.06 17.61
C ILE A 504 -19.51 -1.21 18.44
N GLY A 505 -19.48 0.09 18.16
CA GLY A 505 -18.69 1.07 18.93
C GLY A 505 -19.27 1.32 20.33
N GLU A 506 -18.41 1.67 21.29
CA GLU A 506 -18.85 2.13 22.63
C GLU A 506 -19.33 3.59 22.59
N TYR A 507 -18.90 4.36 21.58
CA TYR A 507 -19.21 5.77 21.38
C TYR A 507 -19.61 6.04 19.92
N VAL A 508 -20.40 7.10 19.71
CA VAL A 508 -20.82 7.57 18.36
C VAL A 508 -19.60 7.82 17.46
N GLY A 509 -19.63 7.28 16.25
CA GLY A 509 -18.56 7.42 15.25
C GLY A 509 -17.37 6.46 15.41
N HIS A 510 -17.36 5.59 16.42
CA HIS A 510 -16.33 4.56 16.57
C HIS A 510 -16.69 3.22 15.91
N THR A 511 -17.96 3.03 15.52
CA THR A 511 -18.45 1.80 14.89
C THR A 511 -17.81 1.57 13.53
N GLY A 512 -17.84 2.57 12.62
CA GLY A 512 -17.25 2.43 11.29
C GLY A 512 -15.77 2.00 11.31
N PRO A 513 -14.87 2.70 12.04
CA PRO A 513 -13.47 2.30 12.16
C PRO A 513 -13.26 0.90 12.77
N LYS A 514 -14.13 0.43 13.69
CA LYS A 514 -14.06 -0.94 14.22
C LYS A 514 -14.36 -1.97 13.14
N VAL A 515 -15.42 -1.75 12.35
CA VAL A 515 -15.78 -2.62 11.21
C VAL A 515 -14.66 -2.69 10.19
N ILE A 516 -14.08 -1.54 9.82
CA ILE A 516 -12.94 -1.48 8.88
C ILE A 516 -11.76 -2.28 9.40
N LYS A 517 -11.32 -2.07 10.65
CA LYS A 517 -10.20 -2.83 11.24
C LYS A 517 -10.45 -4.34 11.25
N LEU A 518 -11.68 -4.75 11.52
CA LEU A 518 -12.06 -6.16 11.56
C LEU A 518 -12.08 -6.78 10.15
N LEU A 519 -12.56 -6.06 9.14
CA LEU A 519 -12.46 -6.45 7.73
C LEU A 519 -11.00 -6.51 7.23
N GLU A 520 -10.18 -5.52 7.59
CA GLU A 520 -8.76 -5.50 7.26
C GLU A 520 -8.01 -6.70 7.85
N ARG A 521 -8.34 -7.11 9.07
CA ARG A 521 -7.80 -8.33 9.70
C ARG A 521 -8.27 -9.59 8.98
N ALA A 522 -9.49 -9.58 8.44
CA ALA A 522 -10.10 -10.72 7.75
C ALA A 522 -9.74 -10.82 6.26
N LEU A 523 -9.05 -9.84 5.67
CA LEU A 523 -8.58 -9.90 4.29
C LEU A 523 -7.74 -11.16 4.04
N GLY A 524 -8.11 -11.95 3.03
CA GLY A 524 -7.49 -13.22 2.71
C GLY A 524 -7.85 -14.37 3.65
N LYS A 525 -8.85 -14.20 4.52
CA LYS A 525 -9.36 -15.18 5.51
C LYS A 525 -10.89 -15.31 5.45
N VAL A 526 -11.48 -16.14 6.33
CA VAL A 526 -12.93 -16.18 6.57
C VAL A 526 -13.26 -15.31 7.78
N LEU A 527 -14.24 -14.43 7.65
CA LEU A 527 -14.86 -13.68 8.74
C LEU A 527 -16.17 -14.35 9.14
N PHE A 528 -16.23 -14.90 10.35
CA PHE A 528 -17.43 -15.54 10.90
C PHE A 528 -18.05 -14.64 11.98
N ILE A 529 -19.24 -14.10 11.69
CA ILE A 529 -20.00 -13.24 12.61
C ILE A 529 -21.11 -14.09 13.24
N ASP A 530 -20.92 -14.51 14.50
CA ASP A 530 -21.94 -15.24 15.26
C ASP A 530 -22.99 -14.30 15.87
N GLU A 531 -24.20 -14.84 16.06
CA GLU A 531 -25.38 -14.12 16.53
C GLU A 531 -25.64 -12.79 15.78
N ALA A 532 -25.44 -12.81 14.46
CA ALA A 532 -25.51 -11.62 13.61
C ALA A 532 -26.88 -10.91 13.67
N TYR A 533 -27.96 -11.63 14.02
CA TYR A 533 -29.29 -11.07 14.24
C TYR A 533 -29.34 -9.98 15.32
N ARG A 534 -28.36 -9.93 16.23
CA ARG A 534 -28.24 -8.84 17.22
C ARG A 534 -27.98 -7.48 16.57
N LEU A 535 -27.47 -7.45 15.33
CA LEU A 535 -27.32 -6.24 14.53
C LEU A 535 -28.67 -5.66 14.05
N ALA A 536 -29.77 -6.40 14.13
CA ALA A 536 -31.09 -5.91 13.73
C ALA A 536 -31.66 -4.86 14.72
N GLY A 537 -31.10 -4.76 15.93
CA GLY A 537 -31.58 -3.88 17.00
C GLY A 537 -32.96 -4.31 17.54
N ARG A 538 -33.14 -4.29 18.87
CA ARG A 538 -34.50 -4.26 19.45
C ARG A 538 -34.96 -2.81 19.35
N SER A 539 -36.12 -2.56 18.74
CA SER A 539 -36.63 -1.26 18.27
C SER A 539 -36.92 -0.17 19.33
N THR A 540 -36.15 -0.10 20.42
CA THR A 540 -36.37 0.86 21.52
C THR A 540 -35.04 1.44 22.02
N GLY A 541 -34.55 2.52 21.38
CA GLY A 541 -33.48 3.38 21.92
C GLY A 541 -32.36 3.81 20.96
N SER A 542 -31.49 4.70 21.46
CA SER A 542 -30.26 5.27 20.83
C SER A 542 -29.30 4.22 20.22
N SER A 543 -29.41 2.96 20.65
CA SER A 543 -28.64 1.80 20.15
C SER A 543 -28.95 1.41 18.70
N SER A 544 -30.07 1.86 18.14
CA SER A 544 -30.44 1.64 16.72
C SER A 544 -29.54 2.37 15.74
N SER A 545 -28.95 3.52 16.13
CA SER A 545 -28.07 4.27 15.25
C SER A 545 -26.73 3.55 15.03
N PHE A 546 -26.15 2.97 16.08
CA PHE A 546 -24.85 2.28 16.00
C PHE A 546 -24.95 0.98 15.21
N THR A 547 -26.04 0.24 15.37
CA THR A 547 -26.26 -1.04 14.67
C THR A 547 -26.48 -0.83 13.17
N ASN A 548 -27.27 0.19 12.80
CA ASN A 548 -27.43 0.57 11.40
C ASN A 548 -26.12 1.12 10.78
N GLU A 549 -25.33 1.87 11.54
CA GLU A 549 -24.00 2.33 11.11
C GLU A 549 -23.06 1.14 10.83
N ALA A 550 -23.04 0.13 11.71
CA ALA A 550 -22.23 -1.07 11.52
C ALA A 550 -22.60 -1.84 10.24
N ILE A 551 -23.91 -2.04 10.00
CA ILE A 551 -24.40 -2.71 8.80
C ILE A 551 -24.09 -1.89 7.55
N GLY A 552 -24.31 -0.57 7.60
CA GLY A 552 -24.02 0.35 6.51
C GLY A 552 -22.56 0.28 6.10
N GLU A 553 -21.64 0.37 7.05
CA GLU A 553 -20.20 0.30 6.78
C GLU A 553 -19.77 -1.08 6.29
N LEU A 554 -20.34 -2.17 6.83
CA LEU A 554 -20.06 -3.53 6.37
C LEU A 554 -20.46 -3.69 4.89
N VAL A 555 -21.68 -3.28 4.53
CA VAL A 555 -22.19 -3.36 3.15
C VAL A 555 -21.40 -2.47 2.21
N ASP A 556 -21.06 -1.24 2.62
CA ASP A 556 -20.24 -0.32 1.83
C ASP A 556 -18.85 -0.92 1.57
N CYS A 557 -18.18 -1.42 2.62
CA CYS A 557 -16.88 -2.06 2.48
C CYS A 557 -16.93 -3.31 1.58
N MET A 558 -17.97 -4.13 1.65
CA MET A 558 -18.12 -5.29 0.74
C MET A 558 -18.15 -4.91 -0.75
N THR A 559 -18.56 -3.68 -1.09
CA THR A 559 -18.57 -3.18 -2.47
C THR A 559 -17.25 -2.57 -2.91
N LYS A 560 -16.42 -2.10 -1.97
CA LYS A 560 -15.14 -1.47 -2.29
C LYS A 560 -14.20 -2.53 -2.93
N PRO A 561 -13.48 -2.19 -4.02
CA PRO A 561 -12.52 -3.09 -4.68
C PRO A 561 -11.44 -3.65 -3.73
N ARG A 562 -11.18 -2.95 -2.63
CA ARG A 562 -10.24 -3.36 -1.58
C ARG A 562 -10.68 -4.63 -0.84
N TYR A 563 -11.97 -4.91 -0.70
CA TYR A 563 -12.49 -6.06 0.06
C TYR A 563 -13.29 -7.05 -0.80
N ALA A 564 -13.89 -6.56 -1.90
CA ALA A 564 -14.74 -7.35 -2.77
C ALA A 564 -14.03 -8.63 -3.27
N ARG A 565 -14.57 -9.80 -2.91
CA ARG A 565 -14.05 -11.14 -3.29
C ARG A 565 -12.61 -11.40 -2.86
N LYS A 566 -12.16 -10.75 -1.78
CA LYS A 566 -10.84 -10.95 -1.15
C LYS A 566 -10.91 -11.56 0.25
N LEU A 567 -12.10 -11.70 0.81
CA LEU A 567 -12.38 -12.46 2.02
C LEU A 567 -13.75 -13.14 1.90
N VAL A 568 -14.00 -14.15 2.72
CA VAL A 568 -15.32 -14.79 2.82
C VAL A 568 -16.01 -14.27 4.08
N ILE A 569 -17.25 -13.82 3.98
CA ILE A 569 -18.04 -13.36 5.13
C ILE A 569 -19.19 -14.33 5.39
N VAL A 570 -19.32 -14.79 6.62
CA VAL A 570 -20.37 -15.71 7.07
C VAL A 570 -21.14 -15.05 8.21
N LEU A 571 -22.44 -14.81 8.02
CA LEU A 571 -23.35 -14.36 9.07
C LEU A 571 -24.07 -15.56 9.66
N ALA A 572 -23.97 -15.80 10.97
CA ALA A 572 -24.61 -16.93 11.63
C ALA A 572 -25.67 -16.51 12.66
N GLY A 573 -26.75 -17.28 12.76
CA GLY A 573 -27.81 -17.05 13.75
C GLY A 573 -28.95 -18.06 13.70
N TYR A 574 -29.99 -17.81 14.48
CA TYR A 574 -31.24 -18.58 14.47
C TYR A 574 -32.06 -18.24 13.21
N SER A 575 -32.79 -19.22 12.67
CA SER A 575 -33.48 -19.08 11.38
C SER A 575 -34.42 -17.88 11.34
N ASP A 576 -35.37 -17.81 12.28
CA ASP A 576 -36.39 -16.75 12.30
C ASP A 576 -35.78 -15.35 12.51
N ASP A 577 -34.75 -15.24 13.35
CA ASP A 577 -34.12 -13.97 13.67
C ASP A 577 -33.23 -13.46 12.52
N MET A 578 -32.56 -14.38 11.82
CA MET A 578 -31.79 -14.04 10.60
C MET A 578 -32.72 -13.63 9.46
N ASP A 579 -33.87 -14.29 9.32
CA ASP A 579 -34.87 -13.87 8.35
C ASP A 579 -35.37 -12.45 8.66
N ARG A 580 -35.68 -12.14 9.92
CA ARG A 580 -36.04 -10.77 10.33
C ARG A 580 -34.96 -9.75 9.99
N LEU A 581 -33.68 -10.06 10.29
CA LEU A 581 -32.54 -9.18 9.96
C LEU A 581 -32.48 -8.88 8.46
N LEU A 582 -32.56 -9.90 7.61
CA LEU A 582 -32.47 -9.75 6.15
C LEU A 582 -33.69 -9.06 5.55
N HIS A 583 -34.88 -9.21 6.15
CA HIS A 583 -36.07 -8.47 5.72
C HIS A 583 -36.01 -6.99 6.11
N THR A 584 -35.39 -6.69 7.26
CA THR A 584 -35.27 -5.31 7.76
C THR A 584 -34.24 -4.52 6.96
N ASN A 585 -33.16 -5.16 6.50
CA ASN A 585 -32.09 -4.50 5.76
C ASN A 585 -31.94 -5.04 4.33
N THR A 586 -32.48 -4.30 3.37
CA THR A 586 -32.37 -4.60 1.93
C THR A 586 -30.92 -4.60 1.43
N GLY A 587 -30.05 -3.82 2.08
CA GLY A 587 -28.61 -3.79 1.89
C GLY A 587 -28.01 -5.18 2.05
N LEU A 588 -28.14 -5.77 3.24
CA LEU A 588 -27.64 -7.11 3.56
C LEU A 588 -28.21 -8.19 2.63
N ARG A 589 -29.54 -8.21 2.42
CA ARG A 589 -30.19 -9.23 1.58
C ARG A 589 -29.62 -9.29 0.15
N SER A 590 -29.30 -8.13 -0.43
CA SER A 590 -28.74 -8.09 -1.78
C SER A 590 -27.28 -8.55 -1.86
N ARG A 591 -26.49 -8.43 -0.78
CA ARG A 591 -25.05 -8.76 -0.78
C ARG A 591 -24.76 -10.14 -0.21
N PHE A 592 -25.73 -10.75 0.46
CA PHE A 592 -25.70 -12.12 0.97
C PHE A 592 -26.78 -12.97 0.29
N PRO A 593 -26.58 -13.39 -0.98
CA PRO A 593 -27.60 -14.11 -1.74
C PRO A 593 -27.70 -15.60 -1.37
N THR A 594 -26.71 -16.16 -0.66
CA THR A 594 -26.61 -17.60 -0.40
C THR A 594 -26.95 -17.93 1.05
N ASP A 595 -28.11 -18.55 1.24
CA ASP A 595 -28.58 -19.07 2.53
C ASP A 595 -28.22 -20.55 2.67
N ILE A 596 -27.66 -20.92 3.82
CA ILE A 596 -27.39 -22.30 4.21
C ILE A 596 -28.16 -22.61 5.48
N VAL A 597 -29.11 -23.53 5.37
CA VAL A 597 -29.97 -23.95 6.47
C VAL A 597 -29.40 -25.20 7.12
N PHE A 598 -29.15 -25.12 8.42
CA PHE A 598 -28.66 -26.21 9.25
C PHE A 598 -29.85 -26.85 9.96
N PRO A 599 -30.29 -28.05 9.53
CA PRO A 599 -31.38 -28.76 10.19
C PRO A 599 -30.97 -29.22 11.59
N SER A 600 -31.95 -29.49 12.44
CA SER A 600 -31.71 -30.21 13.70
C SER A 600 -31.13 -31.60 13.39
N MET A 601 -30.22 -32.05 14.24
CA MET A 601 -29.57 -33.36 14.13
C MET A 601 -30.64 -34.45 14.29
N SER A 602 -30.74 -35.40 13.35
CA SER A 602 -31.73 -36.48 13.40
C SER A 602 -31.47 -37.40 14.62
N PRO A 603 -32.49 -38.12 15.14
CA PRO A 603 -32.29 -39.00 16.29
C PRO A 603 -31.22 -40.07 16.05
N ALA A 604 -31.14 -40.62 14.83
CA ALA A 604 -30.09 -41.56 14.43
C ALA A 604 -28.69 -40.92 14.50
N HIS A 605 -28.53 -39.72 13.93
CA HIS A 605 -27.26 -38.98 13.99
C HIS A 605 -26.87 -38.58 15.42
N CYS A 606 -27.84 -38.33 16.32
CA CYS A 606 -27.57 -38.08 17.74
C CYS A 606 -26.92 -39.29 18.41
N VAL A 607 -27.39 -40.50 18.10
CA VAL A 607 -26.81 -41.74 18.63
C VAL A 607 -25.41 -41.97 18.04
N ASP A 608 -25.24 -41.81 16.73
CA ASP A 608 -23.93 -41.94 16.09
C ASP A 608 -22.93 -40.95 16.70
N TYR A 609 -23.36 -39.70 16.93
CA TYR A 609 -22.51 -38.68 17.56
C TYR A 609 -22.18 -39.02 19.01
N LEU A 610 -23.13 -39.54 19.78
CA LEU A 610 -22.90 -40.02 21.15
C LEU A 610 -21.84 -41.13 21.17
N GLU A 611 -21.94 -42.11 20.27
CA GLU A 611 -20.98 -43.20 20.13
C GLU A 611 -19.58 -42.68 19.77
N VAL A 612 -19.49 -41.70 18.86
CA VAL A 612 -18.22 -41.04 18.54
C VAL A 612 -17.62 -40.36 19.77
N GLN A 613 -18.41 -39.68 20.60
CA GLN A 613 -17.90 -39.03 21.82
C GLN A 613 -17.42 -40.05 22.86
N LEU A 614 -18.17 -41.14 23.06
CA LEU A 614 -17.78 -42.22 23.98
C LEU A 614 -16.54 -42.97 23.49
N GLY A 615 -16.42 -43.19 22.17
CA GLY A 615 -15.28 -43.83 21.52
C GLY A 615 -13.97 -43.07 21.68
N LYS A 616 -13.98 -41.75 21.87
CA LYS A 616 -12.78 -40.95 22.19
C LYS A 616 -12.09 -41.41 23.49
N LEU A 617 -12.85 -41.95 24.43
CA LEU A 617 -12.36 -42.51 25.70
C LEU A 617 -12.31 -44.05 25.68
N GLN A 618 -12.41 -44.67 24.50
CA GLN A 618 -12.43 -46.13 24.31
C GLN A 618 -13.60 -46.83 25.01
N ILE A 619 -14.69 -46.11 25.33
CA ILE A 619 -15.90 -46.69 25.92
C ILE A 619 -16.73 -47.33 24.81
N ARG A 620 -17.04 -48.62 24.93
CA ARG A 620 -17.84 -49.36 23.94
C ARG A 620 -19.30 -49.42 24.35
N VAL A 621 -20.21 -49.15 23.43
CA VAL A 621 -21.65 -49.39 23.65
C VAL A 621 -21.93 -50.87 23.38
N ASP A 622 -22.46 -51.58 24.37
CA ASP A 622 -22.72 -53.02 24.23
C ASP A 622 -24.03 -53.24 23.46
N ARG A 623 -23.93 -53.72 22.22
CA ARG A 623 -25.07 -54.02 21.34
C ARG A 623 -25.42 -55.52 21.28
N ARG A 624 -24.89 -56.34 22.20
CA ARG A 624 -24.86 -57.82 22.08
C ARG A 624 -26.13 -58.56 22.51
N SER A 625 -27.21 -57.89 22.87
CA SER A 625 -28.44 -58.54 23.33
C SER A 625 -29.50 -58.59 22.23
N SER A 626 -30.19 -59.71 22.05
CA SER A 626 -31.40 -59.82 21.22
C SER A 626 -32.57 -58.92 21.69
N SER A 627 -32.44 -58.30 22.87
CA SER A 627 -33.34 -57.25 23.42
C SER A 627 -32.98 -55.83 22.98
N SER A 628 -31.83 -55.63 22.31
CA SER A 628 -31.27 -54.30 22.02
C SER A 628 -31.99 -53.54 20.90
N GLU A 629 -32.79 -54.20 20.05
CA GLU A 629 -33.58 -53.50 19.01
C GLU A 629 -34.70 -52.64 19.62
N GLY A 630 -35.36 -53.13 20.68
CA GLY A 630 -36.40 -52.36 21.39
C GLY A 630 -35.83 -51.22 22.23
N GLU A 631 -34.68 -51.44 22.87
CA GLU A 631 -33.97 -50.40 23.63
C GLU A 631 -33.44 -49.30 22.70
N TYR A 632 -32.88 -49.66 21.54
CA TYR A 632 -32.42 -48.69 20.54
C TYR A 632 -33.59 -47.85 19.98
N ALA A 633 -34.75 -48.48 19.70
CA ALA A 633 -35.95 -47.75 19.30
C ALA A 633 -36.40 -46.76 20.39
N THR A 634 -36.33 -47.17 21.67
CA THR A 634 -36.65 -46.30 22.82
C THR A 634 -35.70 -45.10 22.91
N VAL A 635 -34.40 -45.31 22.67
CA VAL A 635 -33.41 -44.22 22.62
C VAL A 635 -33.72 -43.23 21.50
N LEU A 636 -34.09 -43.72 20.30
CA LEU A 636 -34.49 -42.87 19.18
C LEU A 636 -35.75 -42.05 19.48
N GLU A 637 -36.75 -42.66 20.13
CA GLU A 637 -37.97 -41.97 20.57
C GLU A 637 -37.66 -40.88 21.59
N LEU A 638 -36.81 -41.15 22.60
CA LEU A 638 -36.40 -40.16 23.59
C LEU A 638 -35.65 -38.97 22.96
N PHE A 639 -34.80 -39.23 21.97
CA PHE A 639 -34.16 -38.16 21.19
C PHE A 639 -35.18 -37.38 20.35
N ALA A 640 -36.19 -38.04 19.77
CA ALA A 640 -37.27 -37.37 19.04
C ALA A 640 -38.13 -36.48 19.95
N ASP A 641 -38.37 -36.90 21.20
CA ASP A 641 -39.06 -36.09 22.19
C ASP A 641 -38.20 -34.92 22.68
N LEU A 642 -36.90 -35.13 22.88
CA LEU A 642 -35.96 -34.03 23.17
C LEU A 642 -35.96 -32.97 22.06
N GLN A 643 -35.99 -33.38 20.78
CA GLN A 643 -36.07 -32.44 19.65
C GLN A 643 -37.32 -31.57 19.64
N ARG A 644 -38.43 -32.04 20.24
CA ARG A 644 -39.68 -31.26 20.36
C ARG A 644 -39.61 -30.21 21.46
N THR A 645 -38.66 -30.32 22.39
CA THR A 645 -38.49 -29.33 23.46
C THR A 645 -37.90 -28.03 22.91
N ARG A 646 -38.26 -26.89 23.52
CA ARG A 646 -37.73 -25.58 23.13
C ARG A 646 -36.25 -25.39 23.51
N SER A 647 -35.76 -26.18 24.47
CA SER A 647 -34.42 -26.05 25.03
C SER A 647 -33.38 -26.92 24.33
N TRP A 648 -33.75 -27.63 23.26
CA TRP A 648 -32.86 -28.53 22.53
C TRP A 648 -31.73 -27.79 21.79
N ALA A 649 -30.48 -28.18 22.07
CA ALA A 649 -29.26 -27.58 21.55
C ALA A 649 -28.38 -28.57 20.75
N ASN A 650 -29.00 -29.62 20.17
CA ASN A 650 -28.35 -30.59 19.28
C ASN A 650 -27.04 -31.16 19.87
N ALA A 651 -25.90 -30.99 19.18
CA ALA A 651 -24.62 -31.56 19.60
C ALA A 651 -24.21 -31.15 21.03
N ARG A 652 -24.58 -29.95 21.50
CA ARG A 652 -24.27 -29.51 22.88
C ARG A 652 -25.01 -30.35 23.93
N ASP A 653 -26.24 -30.74 23.65
CA ASP A 653 -27.02 -31.61 24.54
C ASP A 653 -26.54 -33.05 24.46
N VAL A 654 -26.17 -33.53 23.27
CA VAL A 654 -25.55 -34.86 23.13
C VAL A 654 -24.19 -34.93 23.83
N GLU A 655 -23.39 -33.86 23.82
CA GLU A 655 -22.15 -33.76 24.61
C GLU A 655 -22.39 -33.69 26.11
N THR A 656 -23.51 -33.10 26.53
CA THR A 656 -23.92 -33.08 27.94
C THR A 656 -24.35 -34.48 28.37
N LEU A 657 -25.13 -35.17 27.53
CA LEU A 657 -25.50 -36.56 27.73
C LEU A 657 -24.26 -37.46 27.81
N ALA A 658 -23.32 -37.31 26.86
CA ALA A 658 -22.07 -38.07 26.85
C ALA A 658 -21.30 -37.88 28.15
N ARG A 659 -21.20 -36.64 28.65
CA ARG A 659 -20.56 -36.34 29.95
C ARG A 659 -21.28 -37.01 31.12
N ASN A 660 -22.60 -37.01 31.13
CA ASN A 660 -23.38 -37.67 32.18
C ASN A 660 -23.19 -39.20 32.15
N VAL A 661 -23.22 -39.80 30.96
CA VAL A 661 -22.96 -41.23 30.77
C VAL A 661 -21.53 -41.58 31.22
N ILE A 662 -20.54 -40.81 30.78
CA ILE A 662 -19.13 -40.98 31.20
C ILE A 662 -19.02 -40.89 32.73
N PHE A 663 -19.65 -39.89 33.36
CA PHE A 663 -19.62 -39.70 34.80
C PHE A 663 -20.16 -40.93 35.55
N GLU A 664 -21.31 -41.46 35.15
CA GLU A 664 -21.88 -42.63 35.79
C GLU A 664 -21.07 -43.91 35.52
N VAL A 665 -20.42 -44.03 34.34
CA VAL A 665 -19.52 -45.16 34.03
C VAL A 665 -18.30 -45.17 34.97
N TYR A 666 -17.66 -44.01 35.16
CA TYR A 666 -16.50 -43.91 36.06
C TYR A 666 -16.87 -43.99 37.53
N LYS A 667 -18.06 -43.52 37.92
CA LYS A 667 -18.61 -43.70 39.28
C LYS A 667 -18.86 -45.17 39.62
N GLY A 668 -19.14 -46.00 38.62
CA GLY A 668 -19.33 -47.45 38.77
C GLY A 668 -18.05 -48.29 38.80
N GLN A 669 -16.87 -47.73 38.47
CA GLN A 669 -15.61 -48.48 38.46
C GLN A 669 -15.20 -48.93 39.87
N ARG A 670 -14.92 -50.22 40.04
CA ARG A 670 -14.55 -50.83 41.33
C ARG A 670 -13.03 -51.07 41.52
N GLY A 671 -12.18 -50.68 40.55
CA GLY A 671 -10.72 -50.79 40.67
C GLY A 671 -9.94 -50.52 39.37
N PRO A 672 -8.59 -50.50 39.42
CA PRO A 672 -7.71 -50.15 38.29
C PRO A 672 -7.56 -51.23 37.19
N ASP A 673 -8.05 -52.45 37.40
CA ASP A 673 -7.91 -53.59 36.46
C ASP A 673 -9.09 -53.76 35.48
N ASP A 674 -10.09 -52.86 35.52
CA ASP A 674 -11.28 -52.94 34.66
C ASP A 674 -11.00 -52.30 33.28
N THR A 675 -10.38 -53.08 32.39
CA THR A 675 -9.85 -52.63 31.10
C THR A 675 -10.89 -52.56 29.96
N GLY A 676 -12.15 -52.91 30.23
CA GLY A 676 -13.24 -52.94 29.24
C GLY A 676 -14.42 -52.07 29.64
N LEU A 677 -14.28 -50.75 29.61
CA LEU A 677 -15.39 -49.83 29.86
C LEU A 677 -16.48 -50.02 28.80
N SER A 678 -17.60 -50.61 29.20
CA SER A 678 -18.78 -50.77 28.36
C SER A 678 -19.99 -50.07 28.98
N VAL A 679 -20.86 -49.54 28.12
CA VAL A 679 -22.09 -48.87 28.51
C VAL A 679 -23.28 -49.71 28.04
N SER A 680 -24.19 -50.02 28.96
CA SER A 680 -25.48 -50.64 28.64
C SER A 680 -26.46 -49.60 28.09
N MET A 681 -27.38 -50.03 27.21
CA MET A 681 -28.41 -49.15 26.66
C MET A 681 -29.37 -48.62 27.74
N ASP A 682 -29.66 -49.40 28.77
CA ASP A 682 -30.49 -48.97 29.92
C ASP A 682 -29.93 -47.73 30.63
N MET A 683 -28.60 -47.65 30.75
CA MET A 683 -27.91 -46.52 31.35
C MET A 683 -28.06 -45.25 30.50
N ILE A 684 -27.93 -45.40 29.18
CA ILE A 684 -28.15 -44.30 28.23
C ILE A 684 -29.61 -43.83 28.30
N ILE A 685 -30.56 -44.76 28.36
CA ILE A 685 -32.00 -44.45 28.51
C ILE A 685 -32.26 -43.69 29.81
N SER A 686 -31.64 -44.10 30.94
CA SER A 686 -31.78 -43.40 32.23
C SER A 686 -31.27 -41.96 32.14
N CYS A 687 -30.05 -41.77 31.63
CA CYS A 687 -29.49 -40.43 31.46
C CYS A 687 -30.29 -39.56 30.48
N LEU A 688 -30.87 -40.16 29.42
CA LEU A 688 -31.75 -39.47 28.48
C LEU A 688 -33.05 -39.00 29.13
N LYS A 689 -33.67 -39.83 29.97
CA LYS A 689 -34.89 -39.46 30.70
C LYS A 689 -34.62 -38.32 31.68
N GLU A 690 -33.49 -38.34 32.39
CA GLU A 690 -33.08 -37.23 33.26
C GLU A 690 -32.85 -35.95 32.46
N LEU A 691 -32.16 -36.04 31.32
CA LEU A 691 -31.91 -34.88 30.45
C LEU A 691 -33.23 -34.33 29.86
N LEU A 692 -34.17 -35.19 29.49
CA LEU A 692 -35.51 -34.80 29.05
C LEU A 692 -36.25 -34.05 30.17
N GLN A 693 -36.21 -34.53 31.41
CA GLN A 693 -36.83 -33.83 32.55
C GLN A 693 -36.19 -32.47 32.85
N GLN A 694 -34.89 -32.31 32.62
CA GLN A 694 -34.20 -31.02 32.78
C GLN A 694 -34.54 -30.00 31.68
N ARG A 695 -34.97 -30.49 30.51
CA ARG A 695 -35.20 -29.68 29.30
C ARG A 695 -36.69 -29.45 28.98
N ALA A 696 -37.57 -30.30 29.50
CA ALA A 696 -39.03 -30.13 29.52
C ALA A 696 -39.41 -28.93 30.41
#